data_AF-A0A1G2M3U0-F1
#
_entry.id   AF-A0A1G2M3U0-F1
#
_cell.length_a   1.000
_cell.length_b   1.000
_cell.length_c   1.000
_cell.angle_alpha   90.00
_cell.angle_beta   90.00
_cell.angle_gamma   90.00
#
_symmetry.space_group_name_H-M   'P 1'
#
loop_
_entity.id
_entity.type
_entity.pdbx_description
1 polymer ?
#
loop_
_entity_poly.entity_id
_entity_poly.type
_entity_poly.pdbx_seq_one_letter_code
_entity_poly.pdbx_strand_id
1 'polypeptide(L)'
;MNQFIYKTALIKKFFIGMILAVLLLLGLGVWSINQDAIRNFRWYYLKPYFHIISEKYSSPEIFASSAILTSTTSQDKSGAEFVAPVAQSVPVITYHGILDTSDGLNESLDNFMDQMYVLKRAGWQTVTIAEFVDFMKGKRTLPDRSFVLAFDDGRRDSYYPADPILRDLGYTAVMYVITSRSLVDDRKVAFHLSQSELNMLDRSGRWELQSHGKNDHDLYQIEPDGKLEHFMSNKLWLPEFDRHETDYEYEHRILEDLIVSRDELVSAFGKPVKTYAFPFGDYGQEQNNFSGAKDIIISSIKKVYDVGLYSVWPSQGDSFNYPTLDLPLTKRIDVLPEWNGKDLLKKLEAGKAKVLPFIQSSDFGQEWLPSWGSVQLGNTLKLSIHDGADGAAVFLDGSYLFQDYYFFTKTKILSDGRMSLVVLRLDNNNYISCSFSKNKATIEKWSDGNQETIAQNLERFELPVSSVWIGASAADSVVKCFAGNKLVASARVDAGFTTGGIGVKLWQPASEQRTVEVDEVRVGRNKQLGEFIQTLPNYSVTQTIPSPLLVEKIVPNKITSSVQKVEVEKENFTPVVIPLVDPSGNFINYQMTHFTQAAPWVSRYGNLGIFDGKLETGSVVDKGASLITLSGSEQWTNYEFNIVADWHVGKSLGLVARYHDIKNYAACSYSLYGTYVRAYYVLNGVEVELGSSPRLPTPYFMPWQDRSSAIRVVGNKLTCLMNGEEILNYSLPALLSTGGIGIKTWDPAISTKFRIKTVLVEPKAN
;
A
#
# COMPACT_ATOMS: atom_id res chain seq x y z
N MET A 1 -24.92 39.18 -67.07
CA MET A 1 -24.22 39.29 -65.76
C MET A 1 -25.00 38.63 -64.61
N ASN A 2 -26.32 38.82 -64.48
CA ASN A 2 -27.13 38.24 -63.39
C ASN A 2 -27.19 36.69 -63.34
N GLN A 3 -27.08 35.96 -64.47
CA GLN A 3 -27.06 34.49 -64.43
C GLN A 3 -25.75 33.89 -63.91
N PHE A 4 -24.63 34.61 -63.98
CA PHE A 4 -23.32 34.10 -63.55
C PHE A 4 -23.14 34.20 -62.02
N ILE A 5 -23.66 35.28 -61.42
CA ILE A 5 -23.70 35.49 -59.96
C ILE A 5 -24.65 34.48 -59.30
N TYR A 6 -25.77 34.17 -59.96
CA TYR A 6 -26.72 33.17 -59.45
C TYR A 6 -26.13 31.75 -59.43
N LYS A 7 -25.34 31.38 -60.44
CA LYS A 7 -24.67 30.07 -60.51
C LYS A 7 -23.57 29.90 -59.45
N THR A 8 -22.76 30.92 -59.18
CA THR A 8 -21.74 30.86 -58.11
C THR A 8 -22.36 30.82 -56.71
N ALA A 9 -23.47 31.53 -56.48
CA ALA A 9 -24.21 31.44 -55.23
C ALA A 9 -24.85 30.05 -55.02
N LEU A 10 -25.37 29.43 -56.09
CA LEU A 10 -25.96 28.09 -56.04
C LEU A 10 -24.90 27.01 -55.73
N ILE A 11 -23.72 27.11 -56.36
CA ILE A 11 -22.59 26.20 -56.12
C ILE A 11 -22.09 26.34 -54.67
N LYS A 12 -21.94 27.56 -54.15
CA LYS A 12 -21.55 27.77 -52.74
C LYS A 12 -22.57 27.18 -51.76
N LYS A 13 -23.87 27.37 -52.01
CA LYS A 13 -24.94 26.77 -51.18
C LYS A 13 -24.91 25.25 -51.22
N PHE A 14 -24.65 24.66 -52.39
CA PHE A 14 -24.52 23.22 -52.56
C PHE A 14 -23.31 22.66 -51.78
N PHE A 15 -22.14 23.30 -51.87
CA PHE A 15 -20.96 22.90 -51.10
C PHE A 15 -21.15 23.05 -49.59
N ILE A 16 -21.77 24.14 -49.13
CA ILE A 16 -22.12 24.33 -47.71
C ILE A 16 -23.09 23.23 -47.25
N GLY A 17 -24.11 22.91 -48.06
CA GLY A 17 -25.05 21.83 -47.77
C GLY A 17 -24.37 20.46 -47.68
N MET A 18 -23.41 20.18 -48.55
CA MET A 18 -22.63 18.94 -48.53
C MET A 18 -21.72 18.84 -47.29
N ILE A 19 -21.06 19.94 -46.91
CA ILE A 19 -20.27 20.02 -45.67
C ILE A 19 -21.17 19.78 -44.45
N LEU A 20 -22.33 20.43 -44.38
CA LEU A 20 -23.29 20.22 -43.29
C LEU A 20 -23.82 18.79 -43.24
N ALA A 21 -24.08 18.15 -44.39
CA ALA A 21 -24.52 16.76 -44.44
C ALA A 21 -23.43 15.77 -43.99
N VAL A 22 -22.17 16.02 -44.36
CA VAL A 22 -21.02 15.23 -43.88
C VAL A 22 -20.82 15.42 -42.38
N LEU A 23 -20.91 16.66 -41.88
CA LEU A 23 -20.85 16.94 -40.44
C LEU A 23 -22.00 16.29 -39.67
N LEU A 24 -23.22 16.26 -40.25
CA LEU A 24 -24.37 15.59 -39.67
C LEU A 24 -24.17 14.07 -39.64
N LEU A 25 -23.69 13.46 -40.72
CA LEU A 25 -23.41 12.02 -40.79
C LEU A 25 -22.26 11.60 -39.86
N LEU A 26 -21.22 12.43 -39.75
CA LEU A 26 -20.15 12.26 -38.76
C LEU A 26 -20.70 12.41 -37.34
N GLY A 27 -21.55 13.40 -37.09
CA GLY A 27 -22.21 13.62 -35.81
C GLY A 27 -23.11 12.44 -35.42
N LEU A 28 -23.88 11.89 -36.36
CA LEU A 28 -24.71 10.69 -36.16
C LEU A 28 -23.87 9.42 -35.99
N GLY A 29 -22.73 9.32 -36.67
CA GLY A 29 -21.77 8.22 -36.50
C GLY A 29 -21.11 8.26 -35.12
N VAL A 30 -20.63 9.43 -34.69
CA VAL A 30 -20.09 9.64 -33.34
C VAL A 30 -21.17 9.41 -32.28
N TRP A 31 -22.42 9.83 -32.55
CA TRP A 31 -23.57 9.57 -31.68
C TRP A 31 -23.95 8.10 -31.59
N SER A 32 -23.80 7.33 -32.67
CA SER A 32 -24.02 5.89 -32.66
C SER A 32 -22.91 5.11 -31.96
N ILE A 33 -21.67 5.64 -31.91
CA ILE A 33 -20.49 4.94 -31.42
C ILE A 33 -20.16 5.29 -29.97
N ASN A 34 -20.49 6.51 -29.51
CA ASN A 34 -20.06 6.97 -28.19
C ASN A 34 -21.09 7.90 -27.50
N GLN A 35 -22.24 7.33 -27.13
CA GLN A 35 -23.33 8.08 -26.50
C GLN A 35 -22.92 8.70 -25.16
N ASP A 36 -22.08 8.03 -24.37
CA ASP A 36 -21.64 8.54 -23.07
C ASP A 36 -20.66 9.72 -23.18
N ALA A 37 -19.73 9.69 -24.16
CA ALA A 37 -18.85 10.83 -24.41
C ALA A 37 -19.63 12.08 -24.83
N ILE A 38 -20.71 11.94 -25.60
CA ILE A 38 -21.56 13.08 -26.00
C ILE A 38 -22.36 13.60 -24.81
N ARG A 39 -22.96 12.71 -24.01
CA ARG A 39 -23.76 13.12 -22.84
C ARG A 39 -22.94 13.91 -21.84
N ASN A 40 -21.69 13.52 -21.63
CA ASN A 40 -20.79 14.10 -20.64
C ASN A 40 -19.82 15.13 -21.24
N PHE A 41 -19.98 15.46 -22.52
CA PHE A 41 -19.08 16.39 -23.20
C PHE A 41 -19.10 17.77 -22.53
N ARG A 42 -17.90 18.32 -22.34
CA ARG A 42 -17.70 19.70 -21.91
C ARG A 42 -16.95 20.44 -23.00
N TRP A 43 -17.40 21.66 -23.31
CA TRP A 43 -16.80 22.45 -24.39
C TRP A 43 -15.30 22.71 -24.22
N TYR A 44 -14.83 22.84 -22.98
CA TYR A 44 -13.41 23.06 -22.70
C TYR A 44 -12.53 21.84 -23.06
N TYR A 45 -13.10 20.64 -23.25
CA TYR A 45 -12.36 19.48 -23.77
C TYR A 45 -11.83 19.68 -25.20
N LEU A 46 -12.28 20.72 -25.91
CA LEU A 46 -11.72 21.11 -27.20
C LEU A 46 -10.47 21.99 -27.10
N LYS A 47 -10.24 22.66 -25.97
CA LYS A 47 -9.06 23.54 -25.77
C LYS A 47 -7.74 22.85 -26.14
N PRO A 48 -7.46 21.59 -25.75
CA PRO A 48 -6.20 20.93 -26.06
C PRO A 48 -5.98 20.79 -27.56
N TYR A 49 -7.03 20.52 -28.34
CA TYR A 49 -6.90 20.37 -29.79
C TYR A 49 -6.47 21.68 -30.47
N PHE A 50 -7.01 22.81 -30.04
CA PHE A 50 -6.59 24.12 -30.55
C PHE A 50 -5.16 24.47 -30.10
N HIS A 51 -4.82 24.17 -28.85
CA HIS A 51 -3.49 24.39 -28.31
C HIS A 51 -2.42 23.57 -29.04
N ILE A 52 -2.67 22.27 -29.27
CA ILE A 52 -1.78 21.37 -30.03
C ILE A 52 -1.48 21.92 -31.43
N ILE A 53 -2.51 22.45 -32.12
CA ILE A 53 -2.29 23.08 -33.44
C ILE A 53 -1.34 24.27 -33.28
N SER A 54 -1.59 25.16 -32.31
CA SER A 54 -0.75 26.33 -32.05
C SER A 54 0.70 25.95 -31.69
N GLU A 55 0.91 24.95 -30.83
CA GLU A 55 2.23 24.50 -30.42
C GLU A 55 3.01 23.86 -31.58
N LYS A 56 2.35 23.07 -32.45
CA LYS A 56 3.01 22.51 -33.64
C LYS A 56 3.54 23.56 -34.61
N TYR A 57 2.90 24.73 -34.66
CA TYR A 57 3.40 25.87 -35.45
C TYR A 57 4.52 26.63 -34.74
N SER A 58 4.48 26.72 -33.42
CA SER A 58 5.37 27.60 -32.64
C SER A 58 6.66 26.90 -32.19
N SER A 59 6.60 25.59 -31.94
CA SER A 59 7.66 24.78 -31.32
C SER A 59 7.84 23.42 -32.03
N PRO A 60 8.13 23.38 -33.34
CA PRO A 60 8.15 22.14 -34.13
C PRO A 60 9.17 21.09 -33.65
N GLU A 61 10.24 21.52 -32.99
CA GLU A 61 11.29 20.67 -32.43
C GLU A 61 10.81 19.69 -31.36
N ILE A 62 9.77 20.07 -30.58
CA ILE A 62 9.15 19.18 -29.57
C ILE A 62 8.58 17.92 -30.25
N PHE A 63 8.09 18.09 -31.48
CA PHE A 63 7.42 17.05 -32.27
C PHE A 63 8.35 16.30 -33.22
N ALA A 64 9.54 16.83 -33.50
CA ALA A 64 10.54 16.17 -34.35
C ALA A 64 11.30 15.06 -33.61
N SER A 65 11.42 15.15 -32.28
CA SER A 65 12.18 14.21 -31.44
C SER A 65 11.60 12.78 -31.43
N SER A 66 10.28 12.63 -31.60
CA SER A 66 9.61 11.32 -31.68
C SER A 66 9.92 10.54 -32.97
N ALA A 67 10.42 11.21 -34.03
CA ALA A 67 10.78 10.56 -35.29
C ALA A 67 12.25 10.07 -35.32
N ILE A 68 13.13 10.56 -34.45
CA ILE A 68 14.58 10.30 -34.56
C ILE A 68 15.01 9.01 -33.83
N LEU A 69 14.18 8.46 -32.94
CA LEU A 69 14.51 7.21 -32.22
C LEU A 69 14.29 5.92 -33.03
N THR A 70 13.82 5.98 -34.27
CA THR A 70 13.60 4.78 -35.12
C THR A 70 14.50 4.67 -36.35
N SER A 71 15.47 5.55 -36.56
CA SER A 71 16.44 5.37 -37.64
C SER A 71 17.81 6.00 -37.38
N THR A 72 18.71 5.23 -36.77
CA THR A 72 20.16 5.43 -36.94
C THR A 72 20.86 4.08 -37.17
N THR A 73 20.60 3.50 -38.34
CA THR A 73 21.63 2.74 -39.06
C THR A 73 22.38 3.72 -39.96
N SER A 74 23.14 4.62 -39.36
CA SER A 74 24.25 5.27 -40.05
C SER A 74 25.51 5.00 -39.24
N GLN A 75 26.35 4.13 -39.77
CA GLN A 75 27.72 3.98 -39.33
C GLN A 75 28.41 5.34 -39.44
N ASP A 76 28.62 6.00 -38.32
CA ASP A 76 29.69 6.98 -38.21
C ASP A 76 30.73 6.45 -37.21
N LYS A 77 31.92 6.22 -37.74
CA LYS A 77 33.07 5.66 -37.02
C LYS A 77 33.78 6.80 -36.28
N SER A 78 33.22 7.21 -35.15
CA SER A 78 34.00 7.84 -34.08
C SER A 78 33.42 7.43 -32.73
N GLY A 79 34.05 6.43 -32.11
CA GLY A 79 33.52 5.66 -30.99
C GLY A 79 33.61 6.38 -29.63
N ALA A 80 32.63 7.25 -29.37
CA ALA A 80 32.12 7.45 -28.01
C ALA A 80 30.60 7.31 -28.10
N GLU A 81 30.09 6.13 -27.74
CA GLU A 81 28.66 5.87 -27.61
C GLU A 81 28.11 6.85 -26.58
N PHE A 82 27.22 7.77 -26.99
CA PHE A 82 26.55 8.67 -26.06
C PHE A 82 25.58 7.84 -25.23
N VAL A 83 26.06 7.33 -24.10
CA VAL A 83 25.23 6.66 -23.10
C VAL A 83 24.42 7.76 -22.40
N ALA A 84 23.13 7.84 -22.71
CA ALA A 84 22.23 8.74 -22.02
C ALA A 84 22.34 8.52 -20.50
N PRO A 85 22.38 9.59 -19.68
CA PRO A 85 22.41 9.44 -18.22
C PRO A 85 21.25 8.56 -17.75
N VAL A 86 21.51 7.71 -16.76
CA VAL A 86 20.50 6.81 -16.17
C VAL A 86 19.91 7.43 -14.89
N ALA A 87 18.60 7.23 -14.69
CA ALA A 87 17.91 7.62 -13.48
C ALA A 87 18.45 6.81 -12.28
N GLN A 88 18.76 7.51 -11.20
CA GLN A 88 19.06 6.90 -9.90
C GLN A 88 17.81 6.80 -9.01
N SER A 89 16.79 7.59 -9.34
CA SER A 89 15.51 7.66 -8.64
C SER A 89 14.44 8.18 -9.60
N VAL A 90 13.17 7.86 -9.32
CA VAL A 90 12.03 8.22 -10.18
C VAL A 90 10.90 8.81 -9.33
N PRO A 91 10.35 9.98 -9.67
CA PRO A 91 9.19 10.55 -8.99
C PRO A 91 7.91 9.94 -9.57
N VAL A 92 6.90 9.82 -8.72
CA VAL A 92 5.52 9.58 -9.15
C VAL A 92 4.76 10.86 -8.85
N ILE A 93 4.19 11.50 -9.88
CA ILE A 93 3.34 12.67 -9.71
C ILE A 93 1.89 12.27 -9.95
N THR A 94 0.96 12.81 -9.17
CA THR A 94 -0.45 12.47 -9.24
C THR A 94 -1.33 13.70 -9.42
N TYR A 95 -2.40 13.51 -10.19
CA TYR A 95 -3.47 14.47 -10.41
C TYR A 95 -4.80 13.81 -10.09
N HIS A 96 -5.78 14.60 -9.67
CA HIS A 96 -7.17 14.15 -9.53
C HIS A 96 -7.95 14.63 -10.75
N GLY A 97 -8.81 15.65 -10.63
CA GLY A 97 -9.52 16.24 -11.77
C GLY A 97 -8.69 17.28 -12.54
N ILE A 98 -8.93 17.40 -13.85
CA ILE A 98 -8.47 18.52 -14.68
C ILE A 98 -9.69 19.32 -15.17
N LEU A 99 -9.83 20.53 -14.64
CA LEU A 99 -11.01 21.38 -14.83
C LEU A 99 -10.73 22.54 -15.79
N ASP A 100 -11.76 23.23 -16.25
CA ASP A 100 -11.58 24.47 -17.03
C ASP A 100 -10.89 25.57 -16.20
N THR A 101 -11.27 25.65 -14.93
CA THR A 101 -10.71 26.55 -13.91
C THR A 101 -10.46 25.76 -12.64
N SER A 102 -9.31 25.95 -12.00
CA SER A 102 -9.00 25.29 -10.73
C SER A 102 -10.00 25.71 -9.64
N ASP A 103 -10.35 24.76 -8.78
CA ASP A 103 -11.15 24.96 -7.57
C ASP A 103 -10.27 25.01 -6.29
N GLY A 104 -8.94 25.07 -6.46
CA GLY A 104 -7.95 25.04 -5.37
C GLY A 104 -7.56 23.63 -4.91
N LEU A 105 -8.26 22.58 -5.37
CA LEU A 105 -7.94 21.18 -5.10
C LEU A 105 -7.53 20.44 -6.37
N ASN A 106 -8.23 20.74 -7.47
CA ASN A 106 -8.04 20.16 -8.79
C ASN A 106 -7.27 21.12 -9.70
N GLU A 107 -6.62 20.55 -10.71
CA GLU A 107 -5.77 21.30 -11.63
C GLU A 107 -6.60 21.95 -12.75
N SER A 108 -6.19 23.13 -13.20
CA SER A 108 -6.76 23.75 -14.40
C SER A 108 -6.13 23.18 -15.67
N LEU A 109 -6.92 23.04 -16.74
CA LEU A 109 -6.46 22.51 -18.01
C LEU A 109 -5.33 23.34 -18.63
N ASP A 110 -5.42 24.66 -18.53
CA ASP A 110 -4.40 25.55 -19.09
C ASP A 110 -3.05 25.39 -18.36
N ASN A 111 -3.08 25.20 -17.04
CA ASN A 111 -1.87 24.95 -16.25
C ASN A 111 -1.33 23.52 -16.44
N PHE A 112 -2.21 22.50 -16.53
CA PHE A 112 -1.80 21.13 -16.85
C PHE A 112 -1.10 21.06 -18.22
N MET A 113 -1.61 21.77 -19.23
CA MET A 113 -0.92 21.89 -20.52
C MET A 113 0.47 22.51 -20.34
N ASP A 114 0.58 23.65 -19.66
CA ASP A 114 1.88 24.29 -19.40
C ASP A 114 2.87 23.33 -18.72
N GLN A 115 2.44 22.65 -17.66
CA GLN A 115 3.22 21.65 -16.94
C GLN A 115 3.73 20.54 -17.88
N MET A 116 2.85 19.88 -18.62
CA MET A 116 3.25 18.74 -19.45
C MET A 116 4.18 19.14 -20.59
N TYR A 117 3.94 20.29 -21.23
CA TYR A 117 4.80 20.80 -22.30
C TYR A 117 6.15 21.29 -21.79
N VAL A 118 6.20 21.95 -20.63
CA VAL A 118 7.48 22.34 -20.00
C VAL A 118 8.31 21.11 -19.63
N LEU A 119 7.70 20.08 -19.04
CA LEU A 119 8.37 18.82 -18.75
C LEU A 119 8.90 18.16 -20.04
N LYS A 120 8.09 18.10 -21.10
CA LYS A 120 8.51 17.51 -22.39
C LYS A 120 9.70 18.26 -22.99
N ARG A 121 9.64 19.60 -23.01
CA ARG A 121 10.75 20.47 -23.47
C ARG A 121 12.02 20.27 -22.66
N ALA A 122 11.90 20.03 -21.35
CA ALA A 122 13.03 19.73 -20.48
C ALA A 122 13.54 18.28 -20.62
N GLY A 123 12.93 17.47 -21.48
CA GLY A 123 13.35 16.09 -21.75
C GLY A 123 12.83 15.05 -20.77
N TRP A 124 11.87 15.41 -19.90
CA TRP A 124 11.21 14.43 -19.04
C TRP A 124 10.34 13.49 -19.87
N GLN A 125 10.35 12.21 -19.52
CA GLN A 125 9.53 11.17 -20.18
C GLN A 125 8.77 10.35 -19.15
N THR A 126 7.53 10.02 -19.48
CA THR A 126 6.73 9.11 -18.68
C THR A 126 7.25 7.68 -18.83
N VAL A 127 7.17 6.90 -17.76
CA VAL A 127 7.39 5.45 -17.78
C VAL A 127 6.12 4.72 -17.31
N THR A 128 5.96 3.49 -17.77
CA THR A 128 4.84 2.63 -17.35
C THR A 128 5.05 2.13 -15.92
N ILE A 129 3.97 1.72 -15.26
CA ILE A 129 4.00 1.09 -13.93
C ILE A 129 4.84 -0.19 -13.95
N ALA A 130 4.76 -0.98 -15.01
CA ALA A 130 5.61 -2.17 -15.14
C ALA A 130 7.11 -1.81 -15.14
N GLU A 131 7.50 -0.79 -15.90
CA GLU A 131 8.88 -0.31 -15.95
C GLU A 131 9.34 0.31 -14.63
N PHE A 132 8.46 1.08 -13.98
CA PHE A 132 8.73 1.66 -12.67
C PHE A 132 8.93 0.58 -11.60
N VAL A 133 8.05 -0.42 -11.52
CA VAL A 133 8.20 -1.53 -10.56
C VAL A 133 9.48 -2.32 -10.81
N ASP A 134 9.85 -2.57 -12.06
CA ASP A 134 11.11 -3.25 -12.39
C ASP A 134 12.33 -2.39 -12.07
N PHE A 135 12.28 -1.07 -12.29
CA PHE A 135 13.31 -0.13 -11.88
C PHE A 135 13.50 -0.13 -10.36
N MET A 136 12.40 -0.03 -9.62
CA MET A 136 12.39 -0.03 -8.17
C MET A 136 12.98 -1.32 -7.60
N LYS A 137 12.75 -2.47 -8.26
CA LYS A 137 13.34 -3.77 -7.90
C LYS A 137 14.79 -3.97 -8.41
N GLY A 138 15.40 -2.95 -9.03
CA GLY A 138 16.75 -3.03 -9.60
C GLY A 138 16.89 -3.92 -10.84
N LYS A 139 15.78 -4.28 -11.48
CA LYS A 139 15.73 -5.17 -12.67
C LYS A 139 15.81 -4.41 -13.99
N ARG A 140 15.60 -3.09 -13.96
CA ARG A 140 15.60 -2.22 -15.14
C ARG A 140 16.30 -0.90 -14.83
N THR A 141 17.06 -0.38 -15.77
CA THR A 141 17.54 1.00 -15.76
C THR A 141 16.60 1.87 -16.58
N LEU A 142 16.34 3.08 -16.11
CA LEU A 142 15.55 4.07 -16.85
C LEU A 142 16.41 5.27 -17.25
N PRO A 143 16.09 5.98 -18.33
CA PRO A 143 16.74 7.25 -18.65
C PRO A 143 16.59 8.24 -17.50
N ASP A 144 17.57 9.12 -17.31
CA ASP A 144 17.43 10.28 -16.45
C ASP A 144 16.20 11.11 -16.88
N ARG A 145 15.57 11.81 -15.92
CA ARG A 145 14.29 12.51 -16.13
C ARG A 145 13.10 11.61 -16.51
N SER A 146 13.11 10.35 -16.06
CA SER A 146 11.92 9.49 -16.10
C SER A 146 10.97 9.83 -14.95
N PHE A 147 9.66 9.79 -15.18
CA PHE A 147 8.64 9.95 -14.14
C PHE A 147 7.40 9.09 -14.39
N VAL A 148 6.64 8.78 -13.36
CA VAL A 148 5.31 8.17 -13.50
C VAL A 148 4.26 9.27 -13.41
N LEU A 149 3.35 9.32 -14.37
CA LEU A 149 2.20 10.21 -14.37
C LEU A 149 0.96 9.42 -13.94
N ALA A 150 0.40 9.76 -12.79
CA ALA A 150 -0.75 9.09 -12.21
C ALA A 150 -2.00 9.99 -12.15
N PHE A 151 -3.15 9.36 -12.27
CA PHE A 151 -4.47 9.96 -12.08
C PHE A 151 -5.31 9.08 -11.17
N ASP A 152 -6.07 9.70 -10.27
CA ASP A 152 -6.90 8.99 -9.32
C ASP A 152 -8.39 9.01 -9.65
N ASP A 153 -9.13 8.25 -8.85
CA ASP A 153 -10.59 8.14 -8.82
C ASP A 153 -11.24 7.50 -10.05
N GLY A 154 -10.57 7.44 -11.20
CA GLY A 154 -11.19 7.04 -12.46
C GLY A 154 -12.17 8.09 -12.97
N ARG A 155 -11.83 9.38 -12.94
CA ARG A 155 -12.77 10.46 -13.31
C ARG A 155 -12.72 10.82 -14.79
N ARG A 156 -13.89 11.24 -15.31
CA ARG A 156 -14.01 11.74 -16.69
C ARG A 156 -13.26 13.05 -16.92
N ASP A 157 -13.28 13.93 -15.94
CA ASP A 157 -12.56 15.20 -15.98
C ASP A 157 -11.04 15.05 -15.80
N SER A 158 -10.55 13.86 -15.44
CA SER A 158 -9.13 13.52 -15.56
C SER A 158 -8.79 13.08 -16.99
N TYR A 159 -9.62 12.21 -17.58
CA TYR A 159 -9.32 11.56 -18.85
C TYR A 159 -9.53 12.45 -20.09
N TYR A 160 -10.76 12.94 -20.31
CA TYR A 160 -11.12 13.64 -21.56
C TYR A 160 -10.25 14.86 -21.88
N PRO A 161 -9.90 15.73 -20.91
CA PRO A 161 -9.02 16.86 -21.19
C PRO A 161 -7.54 16.45 -21.29
N ALA A 162 -7.07 15.42 -20.58
CA ALA A 162 -5.67 15.02 -20.57
C ALA A 162 -5.24 14.16 -21.77
N ASP A 163 -6.06 13.19 -22.18
CA ASP A 163 -5.66 12.21 -23.21
C ASP A 163 -5.17 12.82 -24.53
N PRO A 164 -5.80 13.90 -25.08
CA PRO A 164 -5.30 14.53 -26.28
C PRO A 164 -3.88 15.10 -26.12
N ILE A 165 -3.55 15.61 -24.93
CA ILE A 165 -2.24 16.16 -24.58
C ILE A 165 -1.22 15.02 -24.46
N LEU A 166 -1.56 13.95 -23.72
CA LEU A 166 -0.68 12.79 -23.56
C LEU A 166 -0.36 12.14 -24.90
N ARG A 167 -1.37 11.98 -25.76
CA ARG A 167 -1.18 11.48 -27.14
C ARG A 167 -0.20 12.34 -27.92
N ASP A 168 -0.33 13.66 -27.84
CA ASP A 168 0.49 14.58 -28.61
C ASP A 168 1.95 14.60 -28.13
N LEU A 169 2.16 14.47 -26.82
CA LEU A 169 3.48 14.40 -26.20
C LEU A 169 4.10 13.00 -26.25
N GLY A 170 3.35 11.96 -26.65
CA GLY A 170 3.79 10.57 -26.57
C GLY A 170 3.99 10.10 -25.14
N TYR A 171 3.21 10.64 -24.20
CA TYR A 171 3.22 10.24 -22.79
C TYR A 171 2.25 9.10 -22.52
N THR A 172 2.58 8.33 -21.50
CA THR A 172 1.76 7.29 -20.89
C THR A 172 1.37 7.70 -19.47
N ALA A 173 0.22 7.26 -19.00
CA ALA A 173 -0.25 7.53 -17.65
C ALA A 173 -0.91 6.29 -17.03
N VAL A 174 -1.03 6.28 -15.71
CA VAL A 174 -1.82 5.29 -14.97
C VAL A 174 -3.09 5.95 -14.43
N MET A 175 -4.22 5.26 -14.55
CA MET A 175 -5.48 5.60 -13.91
C MET A 175 -5.73 4.62 -12.75
N TYR A 176 -5.82 5.12 -11.52
CA TYR A 176 -6.24 4.36 -10.36
C TYR A 176 -7.77 4.42 -10.26
N VAL A 177 -8.40 3.26 -10.40
CA VAL A 177 -9.84 3.12 -10.60
C VAL A 177 -10.52 2.63 -9.33
N ILE A 178 -11.57 3.34 -8.89
CA ILE A 178 -12.47 2.88 -7.83
C ILE A 178 -13.52 1.95 -8.46
N THR A 179 -13.43 0.65 -8.19
CA THR A 179 -14.19 -0.34 -8.97
C THR A 179 -15.69 -0.28 -8.71
N SER A 180 -16.12 0.03 -7.48
CA SER A 180 -17.54 0.21 -7.15
C SER A 180 -18.20 1.41 -7.85
N ARG A 181 -17.41 2.37 -8.33
CA ARG A 181 -17.88 3.57 -9.01
C ARG A 181 -17.83 3.44 -10.54
N SER A 182 -16.86 2.66 -11.05
CA SER A 182 -16.55 2.60 -12.48
C SER A 182 -16.99 1.30 -13.18
N LEU A 183 -17.11 0.19 -12.44
CA LEU A 183 -17.49 -1.14 -12.99
C LEU A 183 -18.94 -1.52 -12.65
N VAL A 184 -19.81 -0.51 -12.55
CA VAL A 184 -21.27 -0.65 -12.36
C VAL A 184 -22.02 -0.33 -13.65
N ASP A 185 -23.35 -0.45 -13.67
CA ASP A 185 -24.17 -0.12 -14.86
C ASP A 185 -23.85 1.30 -15.37
N ASP A 186 -23.30 1.36 -16.59
CA ASP A 186 -22.83 2.57 -17.29
C ASP A 186 -23.84 3.73 -17.25
N ARG A 187 -25.14 3.44 -17.15
CA ARG A 187 -26.22 4.45 -17.10
C ARG A 187 -26.32 5.20 -15.78
N LYS A 188 -25.64 4.72 -14.72
CA LYS A 188 -25.67 5.31 -13.38
C LYS A 188 -24.43 6.14 -13.05
N VAL A 189 -23.41 6.12 -13.91
CA VAL A 189 -22.13 6.76 -13.64
C VAL A 189 -22.12 8.14 -14.31
N ALA A 190 -22.21 9.22 -13.51
CA ALA A 190 -22.20 10.60 -14.01
C ALA A 190 -20.82 11.27 -13.96
N PHE A 191 -19.99 10.88 -12.99
CA PHE A 191 -18.71 11.55 -12.69
C PHE A 191 -17.48 10.68 -13.04
N HIS A 192 -17.53 9.41 -12.66
CA HIS A 192 -16.50 8.43 -12.94
C HIS A 192 -16.58 7.89 -14.37
N LEU A 193 -15.49 7.30 -14.84
CA LEU A 193 -15.41 6.60 -16.12
C LEU A 193 -16.21 5.31 -16.02
N SER A 194 -17.05 5.04 -17.02
CA SER A 194 -17.72 3.75 -17.13
C SER A 194 -16.74 2.65 -17.55
N GLN A 195 -17.15 1.38 -17.44
CA GLN A 195 -16.34 0.27 -17.94
C GLN A 195 -16.09 0.37 -19.46
N SER A 196 -17.06 0.88 -20.22
CA SER A 196 -16.91 1.14 -21.66
C SER A 196 -15.87 2.23 -21.94
N GLU A 197 -15.85 3.32 -21.17
CA GLU A 197 -14.83 4.37 -21.29
C GLU A 197 -13.44 3.84 -20.88
N LEU A 198 -13.34 3.09 -19.78
CA LEU A 198 -12.08 2.45 -19.36
C LEU A 198 -11.52 1.50 -20.41
N ASN A 199 -12.37 0.76 -21.14
CA ASN A 199 -11.93 -0.04 -22.28
C ASN A 199 -11.33 0.83 -23.42
N MET A 200 -11.80 2.07 -23.61
CA MET A 200 -11.19 2.98 -24.57
C MET A 200 -9.81 3.43 -24.13
N LEU A 201 -9.65 3.76 -22.83
CA LEU A 201 -8.36 4.08 -22.23
C LEU A 201 -7.37 2.93 -22.45
N ASP A 202 -7.78 1.71 -22.10
CA ASP A 202 -6.94 0.52 -22.18
C ASP A 202 -6.49 0.21 -23.63
N ARG A 203 -7.43 0.28 -24.59
CA ARG A 203 -7.14 0.05 -26.02
C ARG A 203 -6.24 1.11 -26.64
N SER A 204 -6.17 2.30 -26.05
CA SER A 204 -5.32 3.38 -26.55
C SER A 204 -3.83 3.08 -26.43
N GLY A 205 -3.45 2.17 -25.52
CA GLY A 205 -2.06 1.88 -25.15
C GLY A 205 -1.36 2.99 -24.37
N ARG A 206 -2.02 4.13 -24.13
CA ARG A 206 -1.47 5.26 -23.35
C ARG A 206 -1.79 5.19 -21.87
N TRP A 207 -2.83 4.45 -21.49
CA TRP A 207 -3.32 4.38 -20.12
C TRP A 207 -3.19 2.97 -19.58
N GLU A 208 -2.58 2.85 -18.40
CA GLU A 208 -2.64 1.65 -17.57
C GLU A 208 -3.77 1.81 -16.54
N LEU A 209 -4.47 0.73 -16.23
CA LEU A 209 -5.53 0.72 -15.23
C LEU A 209 -5.06 -0.04 -13.99
N GLN A 210 -5.06 0.62 -12.83
CA GLN A 210 -4.63 0.07 -11.54
C GLN A 210 -5.69 0.32 -10.46
N SER A 211 -5.52 -0.24 -9.27
CA SER A 211 -6.59 -0.24 -8.26
C SER A 211 -6.56 0.99 -7.34
N HIS A 212 -7.70 1.66 -7.19
CA HIS A 212 -7.95 2.62 -6.11
C HIS A 212 -8.98 2.07 -5.12
N GLY A 213 -8.93 0.75 -4.92
CA GLY A 213 -9.85 0.04 -4.05
C GLY A 213 -11.25 -0.10 -4.63
N LYS A 214 -12.13 -0.69 -3.82
CA LYS A 214 -13.53 -0.87 -4.15
C LYS A 214 -14.39 0.14 -3.41
N ASN A 215 -14.39 0.11 -2.09
CA ASN A 215 -15.28 0.94 -1.24
C ASN A 215 -14.51 1.79 -0.22
N ASP A 216 -13.19 1.74 -0.22
CA ASP A 216 -12.31 2.40 0.75
C ASP A 216 -12.12 3.92 0.56
N HIS A 217 -12.83 4.50 -0.40
CA HIS A 217 -12.79 5.93 -0.73
C HIS A 217 -13.90 6.76 -0.04
N ASP A 218 -14.73 6.14 0.80
CA ASP A 218 -15.76 6.86 1.57
C ASP A 218 -15.37 6.97 3.05
N LEU A 219 -16.05 7.87 3.78
CA LEU A 219 -15.94 7.95 5.23
C LEU A 219 -16.96 7.03 5.88
N TYR A 220 -16.54 6.31 6.91
CA TYR A 220 -17.33 5.30 7.59
C TYR A 220 -17.48 5.64 9.06
N GLN A 221 -18.61 5.24 9.64
CA GLN A 221 -18.84 5.44 11.07
C GLN A 221 -17.86 4.61 11.88
N ILE A 222 -17.09 5.27 12.74
CA ILE A 222 -16.08 4.65 13.61
C ILE A 222 -16.39 4.81 15.09
N GLU A 223 -17.45 5.52 15.48
CA GLU A 223 -17.85 5.70 16.88
C GLU A 223 -19.38 5.69 17.03
N PRO A 224 -19.93 5.40 18.23
CA PRO A 224 -21.37 5.37 18.48
C PRO A 224 -22.09 6.70 18.23
N ASP A 225 -21.38 7.82 18.37
CA ASP A 225 -21.91 9.18 18.19
C ASP A 225 -22.06 9.60 16.71
N GLY A 226 -21.64 8.74 15.78
CA GLY A 226 -21.71 9.00 14.35
C GLY A 226 -20.43 9.59 13.76
N LYS A 227 -19.32 9.68 14.51
CA LYS A 227 -18.05 10.14 13.95
C LYS A 227 -17.67 9.31 12.71
N LEU A 228 -17.37 10.00 11.60
CA LEU A 228 -16.94 9.40 10.34
C LEU A 228 -15.44 9.57 10.13
N GLU A 229 -14.74 8.50 9.75
CA GLU A 229 -13.30 8.50 9.42
C GLU A 229 -12.98 7.54 8.27
N HIS A 230 -11.72 7.52 7.84
CA HIS A 230 -11.24 6.71 6.72
C HIS A 230 -11.43 5.20 6.94
N PHE A 231 -11.82 4.51 5.85
CA PHE A 231 -12.05 3.06 5.82
C PHE A 231 -10.82 2.23 6.19
N MET A 232 -9.65 2.57 5.64
CA MET A 232 -8.46 1.72 5.74
C MET A 232 -7.89 1.68 7.17
N SER A 233 -7.71 2.84 7.80
CA SER A 233 -6.97 2.97 9.06
C SER A 233 -7.78 2.68 10.32
N ASN A 234 -9.11 2.61 10.23
CA ASN A 234 -9.99 2.52 11.41
C ASN A 234 -10.82 1.23 11.42
N LYS A 235 -11.06 0.74 12.64
CA LYS A 235 -12.16 -0.17 12.93
C LYS A 235 -13.47 0.58 12.84
N LEU A 236 -14.43 -0.02 12.15
CA LEU A 236 -15.74 0.58 12.02
C LEU A 236 -16.57 0.34 13.28
N TRP A 237 -17.44 1.30 13.62
CA TRP A 237 -18.52 1.07 14.55
C TRP A 237 -19.65 0.35 13.83
N LEU A 238 -20.20 -0.69 14.45
CA LEU A 238 -21.28 -1.49 13.90
C LEU A 238 -22.56 -1.20 14.71
N PRO A 239 -23.42 -0.24 14.28
CA PRO A 239 -24.61 0.17 15.04
C PRO A 239 -25.55 -0.98 15.37
N GLU A 240 -25.63 -1.96 14.46
CA GLU A 240 -26.46 -3.16 14.62
C GLU A 240 -26.03 -4.04 15.80
N PHE A 241 -24.78 -3.94 16.24
CA PHE A 241 -24.20 -4.76 17.32
C PHE A 241 -23.73 -3.96 18.52
N ASP A 242 -23.89 -2.63 18.48
CA ASP A 242 -23.46 -1.73 19.54
C ASP A 242 -21.99 -1.96 19.96
N ARG A 243 -21.11 -2.16 18.98
CA ARG A 243 -19.67 -2.36 19.18
C ARG A 243 -18.84 -1.97 17.96
N HIS A 244 -17.54 -1.80 18.16
CA HIS A 244 -16.57 -1.75 17.06
C HIS A 244 -16.34 -3.12 16.43
N GLU A 245 -15.84 -3.13 15.19
CA GLU A 245 -15.21 -4.28 14.57
C GLU A 245 -14.16 -4.91 15.49
N THR A 246 -14.14 -6.24 15.49
CA THR A 246 -13.01 -7.01 16.00
C THR A 246 -11.81 -6.89 15.05
N ASP A 247 -10.61 -7.17 15.53
CA ASP A 247 -9.37 -7.14 14.74
C ASP A 247 -9.49 -8.01 13.47
N TYR A 248 -10.20 -9.13 13.56
CA TYR A 248 -10.43 -10.03 12.44
C TYR A 248 -11.39 -9.44 11.40
N GLU A 249 -12.51 -8.86 11.84
CA GLU A 249 -13.47 -8.22 10.92
C GLU A 249 -12.81 -7.09 10.15
N TYR A 250 -11.97 -6.31 10.85
CA TYR A 250 -11.12 -5.29 10.26
C TYR A 250 -10.16 -5.89 9.22
N GLU A 251 -9.32 -6.87 9.58
CA GLU A 251 -8.34 -7.48 8.64
C GLU A 251 -9.05 -8.09 7.43
N HIS A 252 -10.18 -8.77 7.65
CA HIS A 252 -10.96 -9.38 6.58
C HIS A 252 -11.54 -8.34 5.62
N ARG A 253 -12.15 -7.26 6.15
CA ARG A 253 -12.71 -6.17 5.36
C ARG A 253 -11.65 -5.49 4.49
N ILE A 254 -10.47 -5.21 5.06
CA ILE A 254 -9.36 -4.62 4.31
C ILE A 254 -8.89 -5.56 3.20
N LEU A 255 -8.62 -6.82 3.53
CA LEU A 255 -8.13 -7.79 2.55
C LEU A 255 -9.16 -8.09 1.45
N GLU A 256 -10.44 -8.18 1.79
CA GLU A 256 -11.53 -8.41 0.83
C GLU A 256 -11.64 -7.25 -0.16
N ASP A 257 -11.65 -6.00 0.30
CA ASP A 257 -11.71 -4.82 -0.58
C ASP A 257 -10.56 -4.81 -1.59
N LEU A 258 -9.33 -5.07 -1.11
CA LEU A 258 -8.13 -5.15 -1.93
C LEU A 258 -8.19 -6.29 -2.95
N ILE A 259 -8.60 -7.49 -2.56
CA ILE A 259 -8.70 -8.65 -3.47
C ILE A 259 -9.78 -8.43 -4.52
N VAL A 260 -10.96 -7.99 -4.10
CA VAL A 260 -12.11 -7.85 -4.99
C VAL A 260 -11.86 -6.75 -6.02
N SER A 261 -11.33 -5.59 -5.61
CA SER A 261 -10.97 -4.52 -6.56
C SER A 261 -9.96 -4.99 -7.61
N ARG A 262 -8.91 -5.71 -7.20
CA ARG A 262 -7.93 -6.30 -8.12
C ARG A 262 -8.59 -7.27 -9.10
N ASP A 263 -9.37 -8.21 -8.58
CA ASP A 263 -9.94 -9.30 -9.37
C ASP A 263 -11.02 -8.79 -10.34
N GLU A 264 -11.79 -7.76 -9.97
CA GLU A 264 -12.74 -7.08 -10.85
C GLU A 264 -12.02 -6.40 -12.03
N LEU A 265 -10.92 -5.69 -11.78
CA LEU A 265 -10.10 -5.07 -12.84
C LEU A 265 -9.44 -6.12 -13.76
N VAL A 266 -8.83 -7.17 -13.18
CA VAL A 266 -8.22 -8.26 -13.96
C VAL A 266 -9.28 -8.94 -14.83
N SER A 267 -10.47 -9.20 -14.28
CA SER A 267 -11.57 -9.84 -15.01
C SER A 267 -12.12 -8.95 -16.12
N ALA A 268 -12.20 -7.62 -15.90
CA ALA A 268 -12.72 -6.67 -16.86
C ALA A 268 -11.77 -6.43 -18.05
N PHE A 269 -10.45 -6.42 -17.82
CA PHE A 269 -9.47 -5.95 -18.82
C PHE A 269 -8.41 -6.99 -19.22
N GLY A 270 -8.33 -8.13 -18.52
CA GLY A 270 -7.40 -9.22 -18.85
C GLY A 270 -5.91 -8.86 -18.66
N LYS A 271 -5.60 -7.82 -17.88
CA LYS A 271 -4.24 -7.33 -17.62
C LYS A 271 -3.88 -7.43 -16.13
N PRO A 272 -2.61 -7.66 -15.78
CA PRO A 272 -2.18 -7.66 -14.39
C PRO A 272 -2.38 -6.31 -13.72
N VAL A 273 -2.97 -6.31 -12.54
CA VAL A 273 -3.02 -5.16 -11.63
C VAL A 273 -1.93 -5.35 -10.58
N LYS A 274 -0.89 -4.53 -10.66
CA LYS A 274 0.33 -4.63 -9.85
C LYS A 274 0.37 -3.62 -8.72
N THR A 275 -0.30 -2.48 -8.88
CA THR A 275 -0.21 -1.39 -7.92
C THR A 275 -1.57 -0.98 -7.41
N TYR A 276 -1.55 -0.43 -6.21
CA TYR A 276 -2.72 0.06 -5.51
C TYR A 276 -2.40 1.43 -4.94
N ALA A 277 -3.24 2.43 -5.19
CA ALA A 277 -3.12 3.76 -4.58
C ALA A 277 -4.06 3.86 -3.37
N PHE A 278 -3.55 4.29 -2.22
CA PHE A 278 -4.35 4.49 -1.01
C PHE A 278 -5.24 5.73 -1.16
N PRO A 279 -6.57 5.60 -1.01
CA PRO A 279 -7.44 6.75 -0.80
C PRO A 279 -6.94 7.60 0.38
N PHE A 280 -6.99 8.92 0.22
CA PHE A 280 -6.49 9.89 1.20
C PHE A 280 -4.99 9.77 1.55
N GLY A 281 -4.24 8.90 0.86
CA GLY A 281 -2.88 8.52 1.23
C GLY A 281 -2.79 7.76 2.56
N ASP A 282 -3.90 7.25 3.08
CA ASP A 282 -3.97 6.66 4.42
C ASP A 282 -3.76 5.14 4.41
N TYR A 283 -2.66 4.72 5.03
CA TYR A 283 -2.29 3.33 5.27
C TYR A 283 -2.10 3.04 6.78
N GLY A 284 -2.75 3.82 7.65
CA GLY A 284 -2.67 3.67 9.10
C GLY A 284 -1.45 4.35 9.74
N GLN A 285 -0.79 5.26 9.01
CA GLN A 285 0.38 6.01 9.50
C GLN A 285 0.02 7.19 10.41
N GLU A 286 -1.21 7.69 10.29
CA GLU A 286 -1.73 8.79 11.11
C GLU A 286 -2.49 8.28 12.34
N GLN A 287 -2.97 9.19 13.18
CA GLN A 287 -3.79 8.83 14.34
C GLN A 287 -5.08 8.12 13.92
N ASN A 288 -5.30 6.93 14.48
CA ASN A 288 -6.45 6.08 14.19
C ASN A 288 -6.95 5.38 15.47
N ASN A 289 -8.10 4.72 15.40
CA ASN A 289 -8.67 4.00 16.55
C ASN A 289 -8.13 2.57 16.73
N PHE A 290 -7.12 2.15 15.96
CA PHE A 290 -6.59 0.79 16.00
C PHE A 290 -5.07 0.72 15.73
N SER A 291 -4.28 0.55 16.79
CA SER A 291 -2.82 0.53 16.72
C SER A 291 -2.23 -0.54 15.78
N GLY A 292 -2.95 -1.62 15.48
CA GLY A 292 -2.53 -2.67 14.55
C GLY A 292 -2.77 -2.36 13.06
N ALA A 293 -3.44 -1.24 12.75
CA ALA A 293 -3.88 -0.91 11.39
C ALA A 293 -2.74 -0.91 10.37
N LYS A 294 -1.66 -0.16 10.66
CA LYS A 294 -0.50 0.00 9.76
C LYS A 294 0.09 -1.34 9.33
N ASP A 295 0.36 -2.23 10.28
CA ASP A 295 0.98 -3.52 10.02
C ASP A 295 0.06 -4.44 9.22
N ILE A 296 -1.24 -4.46 9.56
CA ILE A 296 -2.25 -5.26 8.85
C ILE A 296 -2.42 -4.77 7.42
N ILE A 297 -2.54 -3.46 7.21
CA ILE A 297 -2.68 -2.85 5.87
C ILE A 297 -1.45 -3.18 5.02
N ILE A 298 -0.24 -2.91 5.52
CA ILE A 298 1.00 -3.18 4.77
C ILE A 298 1.12 -4.68 4.44
N SER A 299 0.81 -5.56 5.40
CA SER A 299 0.83 -7.01 5.16
C SER A 299 -0.20 -7.44 4.11
N SER A 300 -1.37 -6.79 4.09
CA SER A 300 -2.45 -7.08 3.14
C SER A 300 -2.09 -6.60 1.73
N ILE A 301 -1.48 -5.41 1.60
CA ILE A 301 -0.92 -4.95 0.32
C ILE A 301 0.10 -5.94 -0.23
N LYS A 302 1.09 -6.37 0.58
CA LYS A 302 2.10 -7.35 0.15
C LYS A 302 1.50 -8.69 -0.32
N LYS A 303 0.30 -9.06 0.16
CA LYS A 303 -0.41 -10.28 -0.25
C LYS A 303 -1.14 -10.12 -1.59
N VAL A 304 -1.53 -8.90 -1.97
CA VAL A 304 -2.46 -8.66 -3.09
C VAL A 304 -1.79 -7.96 -4.28
N TYR A 305 -0.90 -7.00 -4.01
CA TYR A 305 -0.26 -6.10 -4.98
C TYR A 305 1.28 -6.15 -4.86
N ASP A 306 1.98 -5.75 -5.91
CA ASP A 306 3.44 -5.61 -5.90
C ASP A 306 3.88 -4.39 -5.08
N VAL A 307 3.12 -3.28 -5.14
CA VAL A 307 3.45 -1.99 -4.51
C VAL A 307 2.17 -1.24 -4.13
N GLY A 308 2.10 -0.73 -2.90
CA GLY A 308 1.12 0.27 -2.48
C GLY A 308 1.65 1.70 -2.64
N LEU A 309 0.83 2.64 -3.09
CA LEU A 309 1.19 4.04 -3.31
C LEU A 309 0.45 4.95 -2.36
N TYR A 310 1.18 5.77 -1.59
CA TYR A 310 0.60 6.75 -0.70
C TYR A 310 1.01 8.17 -1.11
N SER A 311 0.08 9.11 -0.98
CA SER A 311 0.35 10.52 -1.25
C SER A 311 1.23 11.11 -0.17
N VAL A 312 2.24 11.87 -0.59
CA VAL A 312 2.97 12.78 0.28
C VAL A 312 2.70 14.21 -0.15
N TRP A 313 2.42 15.06 0.83
CA TRP A 313 2.47 16.49 0.58
C TRP A 313 3.88 16.87 0.16
N PRO A 314 4.06 17.82 -0.78
CA PRO A 314 5.38 18.22 -1.27
C PRO A 314 6.38 18.70 -0.22
N SER A 315 5.93 19.03 0.99
CA SER A 315 6.75 19.41 2.14
C SER A 315 7.14 18.22 3.04
N GLN A 316 6.66 17.01 2.75
CA GLN A 316 6.79 15.85 3.63
C GLN A 316 7.55 14.69 2.96
N GLY A 317 8.86 14.66 3.18
CA GLY A 317 9.73 13.57 2.72
C GLY A 317 10.34 13.83 1.34
N ASP A 318 11.30 13.00 0.95
CA ASP A 318 12.02 13.17 -0.33
C ASP A 318 11.04 13.09 -1.51
N SER A 319 11.29 13.80 -2.61
CA SER A 319 10.34 13.84 -3.74
C SER A 319 10.41 12.57 -4.62
N PHE A 320 11.53 11.85 -4.60
CA PHE A 320 11.80 10.74 -5.53
C PHE A 320 11.84 9.38 -4.84
N ASN A 321 11.50 8.33 -5.58
CA ASN A 321 11.59 6.94 -5.13
C ASN A 321 12.91 6.31 -5.59
N TYR A 322 13.57 5.59 -4.68
CA TYR A 322 14.87 4.96 -4.91
C TYR A 322 14.72 3.44 -4.95
N PRO A 323 15.50 2.72 -5.79
CA PRO A 323 15.44 1.27 -5.85
C PRO A 323 15.64 0.60 -4.49
N THR A 324 14.78 -0.37 -4.16
CA THR A 324 14.86 -1.19 -2.94
C THR A 324 14.41 -2.63 -3.22
N LEU A 325 14.86 -3.59 -2.41
CA LEU A 325 14.47 -5.00 -2.56
C LEU A 325 13.18 -5.36 -1.80
N ASP A 326 12.80 -4.56 -0.80
CA ASP A 326 11.53 -4.68 -0.06
C ASP A 326 10.68 -3.44 -0.35
N LEU A 327 9.71 -3.58 -1.25
CA LEU A 327 8.93 -2.48 -1.84
C LEU A 327 7.44 -2.49 -1.41
N PRO A 328 7.10 -2.52 -0.12
CA PRO A 328 5.69 -2.50 0.27
C PRO A 328 4.99 -1.22 -0.18
N LEU A 329 5.70 -0.10 -0.06
CA LEU A 329 5.15 1.24 -0.21
C LEU A 329 6.04 2.08 -1.11
N THR A 330 5.40 2.95 -1.87
CA THR A 330 6.01 3.95 -2.74
C THR A 330 5.25 5.25 -2.54
N LYS A 331 5.94 6.37 -2.52
CA LYS A 331 5.27 7.66 -2.42
C LYS A 331 4.94 8.24 -3.79
N ARG A 332 3.95 9.11 -3.81
CA ARG A 332 3.60 9.96 -4.95
C ARG A 332 3.36 11.38 -4.48
N ILE A 333 3.66 12.34 -5.33
CA ILE A 333 3.53 13.77 -5.05
C ILE A 333 2.23 14.26 -5.65
N ASP A 334 1.36 14.84 -4.83
CA ASP A 334 0.24 15.63 -5.32
C ASP A 334 0.76 16.92 -5.96
N VAL A 335 0.49 17.10 -7.25
CA VAL A 335 0.85 18.33 -7.96
C VAL A 335 -0.13 19.42 -7.51
N LEU A 336 0.40 20.44 -6.85
CA LEU A 336 -0.43 21.51 -6.32
C LEU A 336 -0.84 22.48 -7.45
N PRO A 337 -2.12 22.91 -7.51
CA PRO A 337 -2.62 23.75 -8.61
C PRO A 337 -1.89 25.09 -8.77
N GLU A 338 -1.21 25.59 -7.74
CA GLU A 338 -0.43 26.82 -7.83
C GLU A 338 0.94 26.64 -8.52
N TRP A 339 1.38 25.41 -8.80
CA TRP A 339 2.62 25.17 -9.52
C TRP A 339 2.37 25.25 -11.01
N ASN A 340 2.94 26.25 -11.67
CA ASN A 340 3.02 26.23 -13.14
C ASN A 340 4.10 25.25 -13.61
N GLY A 341 4.25 25.09 -14.93
CA GLY A 341 5.21 24.15 -15.48
C GLY A 341 6.65 24.44 -15.11
N LYS A 342 7.02 25.72 -14.93
CA LYS A 342 8.37 26.10 -14.47
C LYS A 342 8.59 25.71 -13.01
N ASP A 343 7.59 25.91 -12.16
CA ASP A 343 7.66 25.54 -10.74
C ASP A 343 7.73 24.02 -10.56
N LEU A 344 6.90 23.27 -11.29
CA LEU A 344 6.95 21.80 -11.29
C LEU A 344 8.32 21.30 -11.78
N LEU A 345 8.82 21.82 -12.90
CA LEU A 345 10.14 21.45 -13.42
C LEU A 345 11.24 21.74 -12.40
N LYS A 346 11.21 22.91 -11.74
CA LYS A 346 12.21 23.27 -10.73
C LYS A 346 12.20 22.29 -9.56
N LYS A 347 11.01 21.86 -9.11
CA LYS A 347 10.86 20.85 -8.05
C LYS A 347 11.42 19.50 -8.46
N LEU A 348 11.09 19.02 -9.65
CA LEU A 348 11.59 17.73 -10.13
C LEU A 348 13.12 17.75 -10.32
N GLU A 349 13.69 18.81 -10.90
CA GLU A 349 15.15 18.95 -11.02
C GLU A 349 15.84 19.06 -9.65
N ALA A 350 15.21 19.76 -8.70
CA ALA A 350 15.71 19.89 -7.33
C ALA A 350 15.68 18.56 -6.56
N GLY A 351 14.73 17.67 -6.83
CA GLY A 351 14.62 16.36 -6.15
C GLY A 351 15.51 15.26 -6.70
N LYS A 352 16.18 15.48 -7.84
CA LYS A 352 17.11 14.49 -8.43
C LYS A 352 18.24 14.14 -7.46
N ALA A 353 18.64 12.87 -7.51
CA ALA A 353 19.74 12.33 -6.72
C ALA A 353 21.01 13.19 -6.79
N LYS A 354 21.53 13.58 -5.62
CA LYS A 354 22.75 14.38 -5.50
C LYS A 354 23.97 13.50 -5.62
N VAL A 355 25.06 14.11 -6.09
CA VAL A 355 26.36 13.44 -6.22
C VAL A 355 27.37 14.06 -5.25
N LEU A 356 28.30 13.24 -4.76
CA LEU A 356 29.39 13.72 -3.91
C LEU A 356 30.62 14.08 -4.76
N PRO A 357 31.30 15.20 -4.47
CA PRO A 357 31.03 16.13 -3.38
C PRO A 357 29.84 17.08 -3.67
N PHE A 358 29.09 17.42 -2.62
CA PHE A 358 28.02 18.42 -2.67
C PHE A 358 28.44 19.61 -1.81
N ILE A 359 28.51 20.81 -2.39
CA ILE A 359 28.90 22.04 -1.70
C ILE A 359 27.88 23.11 -2.03
N GLN A 360 27.37 23.79 -1.01
CA GLN A 360 26.45 24.91 -1.18
C GLN A 360 26.76 26.01 -0.17
N SER A 361 27.03 27.22 -0.67
CA SER A 361 27.41 28.39 0.12
C SER A 361 26.51 29.61 -0.12
N SER A 362 25.54 29.49 -1.02
CA SER A 362 24.53 30.50 -1.33
C SER A 362 23.33 29.81 -1.99
N ASP A 363 22.26 30.57 -2.21
CA ASP A 363 21.11 30.17 -3.02
C ASP A 363 20.47 28.84 -2.59
N PHE A 364 20.33 28.65 -1.27
CA PHE A 364 19.55 27.57 -0.68
C PHE A 364 18.13 27.64 -1.23
N GLY A 365 17.74 26.62 -2.00
CA GLY A 365 16.52 26.61 -2.79
C GLY A 365 15.62 25.43 -2.50
N GLN A 366 14.82 25.05 -3.51
CA GLN A 366 13.76 24.03 -3.40
C GLN A 366 14.30 22.61 -3.15
N GLU A 367 15.60 22.39 -3.31
CA GLU A 367 16.27 21.14 -2.93
C GLU A 367 16.33 20.94 -1.42
N TRP A 368 16.09 21.98 -0.62
CA TRP A 368 15.94 21.89 0.83
C TRP A 368 14.46 21.86 1.19
N LEU A 369 13.98 20.71 1.65
CA LEU A 369 12.58 20.47 1.99
C LEU A 369 12.33 20.81 3.46
N PRO A 370 11.59 21.89 3.76
CA PRO A 370 11.18 22.19 5.13
C PRO A 370 10.19 21.11 5.59
N SER A 371 10.56 20.38 6.63
CA SER A 371 9.71 19.30 7.15
C SER A 371 8.71 19.83 8.18
N TRP A 372 9.15 20.71 9.07
CA TRP A 372 8.29 21.34 10.08
C TRP A 372 9.01 22.55 10.71
N GLY A 373 8.26 23.41 11.39
CA GLY A 373 8.77 24.65 11.99
C GLY A 373 9.07 25.75 10.97
N SER A 374 9.69 26.84 11.42
CA SER A 374 9.98 27.99 10.55
C SER A 374 11.34 27.83 9.85
N VAL A 375 11.31 27.71 8.53
CA VAL A 375 12.50 27.60 7.67
C VAL A 375 12.45 28.69 6.60
N GLN A 376 13.54 29.44 6.45
CA GLN A 376 13.73 30.44 5.40
C GLN A 376 14.91 30.02 4.52
N LEU A 377 14.65 29.95 3.22
CA LEU A 377 15.60 29.55 2.18
C LEU A 377 15.98 30.79 1.36
N GLY A 378 17.26 30.97 1.06
CA GLY A 378 17.77 32.14 0.34
C GLY A 378 19.30 32.10 0.27
N ASN A 379 19.97 33.23 0.49
CA ASN A 379 21.44 33.24 0.49
C ASN A 379 22.02 32.41 1.65
N THR A 380 21.27 32.24 2.74
CA THR A 380 21.58 31.35 3.86
C THR A 380 20.36 30.48 4.17
N LEU A 381 20.59 29.37 4.86
CA LEU A 381 19.53 28.47 5.33
C LEU A 381 19.25 28.77 6.80
N LYS A 382 18.09 29.35 7.09
CA LYS A 382 17.74 29.84 8.43
C LYS A 382 16.59 29.03 9.02
N LEU A 383 16.81 28.50 10.22
CA LEU A 383 15.81 27.81 11.02
C LEU A 383 15.48 28.65 12.24
N SER A 384 14.19 28.84 12.54
CA SER A 384 13.75 29.61 13.70
C SER A 384 12.66 28.90 14.50
N ILE A 385 12.67 29.14 15.81
CA ILE A 385 11.60 28.77 16.73
C ILE A 385 10.78 30.02 17.05
N HIS A 386 9.51 30.03 16.64
CA HIS A 386 8.52 31.07 16.93
C HIS A 386 7.23 30.40 17.44
N ASP A 387 6.45 31.13 18.25
CA ASP A 387 5.04 30.84 18.55
C ASP A 387 4.71 29.41 19.00
N GLY A 388 5.31 28.96 20.11
CA GLY A 388 4.94 27.69 20.76
C GLY A 388 5.40 26.41 20.03
N ALA A 389 6.14 26.51 18.93
CA ALA A 389 6.76 25.36 18.28
C ALA A 389 7.98 24.85 19.08
N ASP A 390 8.22 23.53 19.07
CA ASP A 390 9.35 22.89 19.77
C ASP A 390 10.66 22.85 18.93
N GLY A 391 10.68 23.49 17.76
CA GLY A 391 11.84 23.51 16.87
C GLY A 391 11.54 23.76 15.38
N ALA A 392 12.47 23.34 14.52
CA ALA A 392 12.31 23.31 13.06
C ALA A 392 13.24 22.24 12.44
N ALA A 393 12.89 21.71 11.28
CA ALA A 393 13.75 20.79 10.52
C ALA A 393 13.66 21.00 9.00
N VAL A 394 14.80 20.80 8.34
CA VAL A 394 14.93 20.88 6.88
C VAL A 394 15.89 19.81 6.38
N PHE A 395 15.56 19.16 5.26
CA PHE A 395 16.31 18.03 4.71
C PHE A 395 16.71 18.29 3.25
N LEU A 396 17.87 17.79 2.84
CA LEU A 396 18.32 17.89 1.46
C LEU A 396 17.68 16.79 0.61
N ASP A 397 16.80 17.14 -0.31
CA ASP A 397 16.23 16.21 -1.28
C ASP A 397 17.32 15.67 -2.22
N GLY A 398 17.11 14.46 -2.73
CA GLY A 398 18.11 13.80 -3.57
C GLY A 398 19.30 13.20 -2.79
N SER A 399 19.41 13.39 -1.47
CA SER A 399 20.58 12.94 -0.70
C SER A 399 20.52 11.49 -0.20
N TYR A 400 19.40 10.78 -0.40
CA TYR A 400 19.15 9.43 0.12
C TYR A 400 20.27 8.41 -0.21
N LEU A 401 20.84 8.47 -1.41
CA LEU A 401 21.88 7.55 -1.87
C LEU A 401 23.29 7.86 -1.32
N PHE A 402 23.43 8.84 -0.43
CA PHE A 402 24.72 9.10 0.21
C PHE A 402 25.13 7.91 1.08
N GLN A 403 26.37 7.49 0.89
CA GLN A 403 27.04 6.43 1.61
C GLN A 403 28.50 6.81 1.82
N ASP A 404 29.11 6.33 2.90
CA ASP A 404 30.52 6.59 3.25
C ASP A 404 30.91 8.06 3.04
N TYR A 405 30.22 8.96 3.76
CA TYR A 405 30.31 10.40 3.55
C TYR A 405 30.56 11.17 4.86
N TYR A 406 31.06 12.39 4.70
CA TYR A 406 31.03 13.40 5.76
C TYR A 406 30.10 14.53 5.36
N PHE A 407 29.50 15.18 6.35
CA PHE A 407 28.61 16.32 6.23
C PHE A 407 28.98 17.37 7.26
N PHE A 408 29.38 18.54 6.82
CA PHE A 408 29.74 19.68 7.66
C PHE A 408 28.90 20.90 7.30
N THR A 409 28.60 21.70 8.32
CA THR A 409 27.96 23.00 8.14
C THR A 409 28.82 24.08 8.77
N LYS A 410 28.89 25.23 8.11
CA LYS A 410 29.33 26.48 8.72
C LYS A 410 28.08 27.18 9.24
N THR A 411 27.97 27.25 10.55
CA THR A 411 26.74 27.67 11.22
C THR A 411 27.00 28.84 12.13
N LYS A 412 26.18 29.88 12.03
CA LYS A 412 26.08 30.93 13.04
C LYS A 412 25.02 30.54 14.07
N ILE A 413 25.48 30.18 15.27
CA ILE A 413 24.60 29.88 16.39
C ILE A 413 24.33 31.19 17.13
N LEU A 414 23.08 31.68 17.10
CA LEU A 414 22.71 32.99 17.66
C LEU A 414 22.32 32.94 19.16
N SER A 415 22.18 31.74 19.76
CA SER A 415 21.85 31.53 21.18
C SER A 415 22.32 30.15 21.68
N ASP A 416 22.13 29.81 22.95
CA ASP A 416 22.52 28.55 23.62
C ASP A 416 21.70 27.30 23.18
N GLY A 417 21.12 27.33 21.98
CA GLY A 417 20.23 26.30 21.44
C GLY A 417 20.93 25.00 21.05
N ARG A 418 20.11 23.96 20.87
CA ARG A 418 20.57 22.66 20.37
C ARG A 418 20.33 22.53 18.87
N MET A 419 21.41 22.38 18.11
CA MET A 419 21.37 22.12 16.67
C MET A 419 21.78 20.68 16.40
N SER A 420 21.12 20.01 15.46
CA SER A 420 21.47 18.65 15.05
C SER A 420 21.75 18.58 13.56
N LEU A 421 22.84 17.90 13.21
CA LEU A 421 23.11 17.44 11.85
C LEU A 421 22.54 16.03 11.71
N VAL A 422 21.53 15.90 10.86
CA VAL A 422 20.92 14.61 10.53
C VAL A 422 21.75 13.93 9.45
N VAL A 423 22.04 12.64 9.65
CA VAL A 423 22.78 11.76 8.76
C VAL A 423 22.11 10.40 8.68
N LEU A 424 22.35 9.63 7.61
CA LEU A 424 21.73 8.33 7.39
C LEU A 424 20.19 8.42 7.52
N ARG A 425 19.60 9.49 6.98
CA ARG A 425 18.15 9.70 6.99
C ARG A 425 17.48 8.75 5.99
N LEU A 426 16.62 7.88 6.50
CA LEU A 426 15.79 7.01 5.67
C LEU A 426 14.45 7.69 5.37
N ASP A 427 13.86 8.34 6.37
CA ASP A 427 12.64 9.13 6.27
C ASP A 427 12.60 10.23 7.36
N ASN A 428 11.44 10.88 7.57
CA ASN A 428 11.26 11.94 8.56
C ASN A 428 11.35 11.47 10.03
N ASN A 429 11.20 10.16 10.28
CA ASN A 429 11.07 9.54 11.60
C ASN A 429 12.21 8.55 11.91
N ASN A 430 12.96 8.12 10.90
CA ASN A 430 14.02 7.13 10.97
C ASN A 430 15.35 7.72 10.45
N TYR A 431 16.24 8.09 11.37
CA TYR A 431 17.53 8.71 11.06
C TYR A 431 18.51 8.67 12.24
N ILE A 432 19.78 8.97 11.97
CA ILE A 432 20.79 9.23 12.99
C ILE A 432 21.10 10.73 13.00
N SER A 433 21.45 11.29 14.15
CA SER A 433 21.88 12.70 14.21
C SER A 433 23.02 12.94 15.17
N CYS A 434 23.92 13.85 14.78
CA CYS A 434 24.89 14.49 15.66
C CYS A 434 24.28 15.79 16.20
N SER A 435 23.94 15.82 17.48
CA SER A 435 23.33 16.98 18.12
C SER A 435 24.32 17.71 19.01
N PHE A 436 24.40 19.02 18.83
CA PHE A 436 25.37 19.91 19.45
C PHE A 436 24.67 20.98 20.28
N SER A 437 25.19 21.22 21.47
CA SER A 437 24.96 22.44 22.26
C SER A 437 26.33 23.04 22.63
N LYS A 438 26.33 24.12 23.43
CA LYS A 438 27.54 24.85 23.81
C LYS A 438 28.71 23.96 24.22
N ASN A 439 28.46 22.91 25.01
CA ASN A 439 29.49 22.00 25.55
C ASN A 439 29.12 20.52 25.48
N LYS A 440 28.04 20.16 24.77
CA LYS A 440 27.56 18.78 24.66
C LYS A 440 27.42 18.38 23.20
N ALA A 441 27.93 17.20 22.86
CA ALA A 441 27.70 16.52 21.60
C ALA A 441 27.13 15.14 21.89
N THR A 442 26.05 14.78 21.21
CA THR A 442 25.40 13.47 21.33
C THR A 442 25.15 12.87 19.96
N ILE A 443 25.26 11.55 19.86
CA ILE A 443 24.72 10.80 18.73
C ILE A 443 23.37 10.25 19.15
N GLU A 444 22.34 10.56 18.38
CA GLU A 444 20.97 10.14 18.61
C GLU A 444 20.47 9.26 17.48
N LYS A 445 19.73 8.22 17.83
CA LYS A 445 19.00 7.36 16.91
C LYS A 445 17.52 7.68 17.02
N TRP A 446 16.89 7.93 15.88
CA TRP A 446 15.45 8.10 15.75
C TRP A 446 14.87 6.86 15.07
N SER A 447 13.87 6.24 15.69
CA SER A 447 13.19 5.04 15.17
C SER A 447 11.69 5.16 15.39
N ASP A 448 10.95 5.27 14.29
CA ASP A 448 9.51 5.57 14.26
C ASP A 448 9.16 6.77 15.17
N GLY A 449 9.98 7.83 15.09
CA GLY A 449 9.78 9.05 15.87
C GLY A 449 10.29 8.98 17.31
N ASN A 450 10.67 7.80 17.81
CA ASN A 450 11.25 7.64 19.14
C ASN A 450 12.76 7.91 19.13
N GLN A 451 13.23 8.68 20.10
CA GLN A 451 14.62 9.11 20.20
C GLN A 451 15.39 8.33 21.28
N GLU A 452 16.53 7.76 20.91
CA GLU A 452 17.49 7.11 21.82
C GLU A 452 18.86 7.81 21.69
N THR A 453 19.48 8.19 22.81
CA THR A 453 20.89 8.66 22.80
C THR A 453 21.83 7.46 22.83
N ILE A 454 22.64 7.28 21.79
CA ILE A 454 23.55 6.12 21.66
C ILE A 454 25.01 6.44 22.00
N ALA A 455 25.42 7.71 21.96
CA ALA A 455 26.72 8.16 22.48
C ALA A 455 26.69 9.64 22.86
N GLN A 456 27.68 10.04 23.66
CA GLN A 456 27.90 11.44 24.08
C GLN A 456 29.39 11.74 24.24
N ASN A 457 29.72 13.02 24.45
CA ASN A 457 31.06 13.60 24.63
C ASN A 457 32.18 12.60 24.95
N LEU A 458 33.13 12.46 24.03
CA LEU A 458 34.44 11.85 24.27
C LEU A 458 35.38 12.83 24.99
N GLU A 459 35.28 14.12 24.66
CA GLU A 459 36.10 15.19 25.20
C GLU A 459 35.25 16.41 25.60
N ARG A 460 35.77 17.24 26.50
CA ARG A 460 35.17 18.55 26.80
C ARG A 460 35.54 19.55 25.72
N PHE A 461 34.55 20.21 25.14
CA PHE A 461 34.73 21.27 24.16
C PHE A 461 33.78 22.43 24.48
N GLU A 462 34.05 23.60 23.92
CA GLU A 462 33.15 24.75 23.98
C GLU A 462 33.00 25.35 22.58
N LEU A 463 31.77 25.42 22.07
CA LEU A 463 31.49 26.08 20.80
C LEU A 463 31.44 27.59 20.99
N PRO A 464 32.04 28.39 20.09
CA PRO A 464 31.94 29.84 20.15
C PRO A 464 30.51 30.31 19.84
N VAL A 465 30.13 31.49 20.35
CA VAL A 465 28.86 32.19 20.03
C VAL A 465 28.96 32.90 18.66
N SER A 466 29.76 32.38 17.74
CA SER A 466 30.04 32.94 16.41
C SER A 466 29.92 31.85 15.34
N SER A 467 30.27 32.16 14.09
CA SER A 467 30.23 31.18 13.00
C SER A 467 31.19 30.03 13.30
N VAL A 468 30.63 28.82 13.40
CA VAL A 468 31.32 27.58 13.81
C VAL A 468 31.16 26.50 12.77
N TRP A 469 32.21 25.71 12.56
CA TRP A 469 32.12 24.47 11.80
C TRP A 469 31.74 23.33 12.72
N ILE A 470 30.64 22.67 12.43
CA ILE A 470 30.26 21.39 13.04
C ILE A 470 30.07 20.36 11.93
N GLY A 471 30.26 19.09 12.26
CA GLY A 471 30.18 18.04 11.26
C GLY A 471 29.83 16.67 11.79
N ALA A 472 29.46 15.80 10.87
CA ALA A 472 29.21 14.40 11.08
C ALA A 472 29.89 13.59 9.97
N SER A 473 30.30 12.36 10.24
CA SER A 473 30.65 11.38 9.21
C SER A 473 29.96 10.07 9.48
N ALA A 474 29.51 9.41 8.42
CA ALA A 474 28.90 8.08 8.46
C ALA A 474 29.64 7.18 7.47
N ALA A 475 30.36 6.18 7.98
CA ALA A 475 31.06 5.18 7.20
C ALA A 475 31.29 3.91 8.02
N ASP A 476 31.28 2.74 7.36
CA ASP A 476 31.53 1.45 8.00
C ASP A 476 30.65 1.17 9.25
N SER A 477 29.38 1.60 9.19
CA SER A 477 28.43 1.56 10.32
C SER A 477 28.89 2.34 11.55
N VAL A 478 29.78 3.32 11.40
CA VAL A 478 30.24 4.20 12.46
C VAL A 478 29.85 5.64 12.14
N VAL A 479 29.18 6.28 13.09
CA VAL A 479 28.91 7.71 13.07
C VAL A 479 29.90 8.43 13.97
N LYS A 480 30.48 9.53 13.50
CA LYS A 480 31.39 10.40 14.23
C LYS A 480 30.90 11.84 14.15
N CYS A 481 30.93 12.56 15.27
CA CYS A 481 30.57 13.97 15.33
C CYS A 481 31.82 14.83 15.56
N PHE A 482 31.87 15.98 14.91
CA PHE A 482 33.01 16.88 14.92
C PHE A 482 32.61 18.30 15.33
N ALA A 483 33.43 18.92 16.18
CA ALA A 483 33.42 20.34 16.45
C ALA A 483 34.71 20.94 15.88
N GLY A 484 34.62 21.60 14.74
CA GLY A 484 35.77 22.02 13.93
C GLY A 484 36.56 20.80 13.49
N ASN A 485 37.85 20.78 13.82
CA ASN A 485 38.72 19.65 13.49
C ASN A 485 38.72 18.51 14.54
N LYS A 486 37.93 18.62 15.62
CA LYS A 486 37.98 17.68 16.75
C LYS A 486 36.83 16.69 16.74
N LEU A 487 37.17 15.41 16.96
CA LEU A 487 36.20 14.34 17.19
C LEU A 487 35.62 14.47 18.61
N VAL A 488 34.31 14.70 18.72
CA VAL A 488 33.64 14.94 20.01
C VAL A 488 32.69 13.83 20.42
N ALA A 489 32.21 13.00 19.49
CA ALA A 489 31.42 11.80 19.79
C ALA A 489 31.60 10.75 18.69
N SER A 490 31.49 9.46 19.05
CA SER A 490 31.49 8.36 18.07
C SER A 490 30.66 7.18 18.57
N ALA A 491 29.92 6.54 17.67
CA ALA A 491 29.11 5.37 17.97
C ALA A 491 29.04 4.44 16.75
N ARG A 492 28.89 3.14 17.01
CA ARG A 492 28.47 2.18 16.00
C ARG A 492 26.95 2.21 15.87
N VAL A 493 26.43 2.16 14.65
CA VAL A 493 25.00 2.12 14.34
C VAL A 493 24.61 0.75 13.78
N ASP A 494 23.33 0.42 13.88
CA ASP A 494 22.79 -0.86 13.41
C ASP A 494 22.98 -1.05 11.91
N ALA A 495 23.00 -2.32 11.46
CA ALA A 495 23.24 -2.69 10.06
C ALA A 495 22.22 -2.10 9.05
N GLY A 496 21.08 -1.58 9.51
CA GLY A 496 20.07 -0.93 8.65
C GLY A 496 20.45 0.48 8.18
N PHE A 497 21.44 1.13 8.80
CA PHE A 497 21.88 2.48 8.43
C PHE A 497 23.19 2.42 7.62
N THR A 498 23.09 2.13 6.33
CA THR A 498 24.24 2.06 5.40
C THR A 498 24.23 3.18 4.35
N THR A 499 23.04 3.61 3.95
CA THR A 499 22.80 4.79 3.11
C THR A 499 21.82 5.71 3.82
N GLY A 500 21.81 6.99 3.44
CA GLY A 500 20.71 7.87 3.82
C GLY A 500 21.06 9.34 3.68
N GLY A 501 20.01 10.15 3.65
CA GLY A 501 20.09 11.58 3.41
C GLY A 501 20.65 12.40 4.58
N ILE A 502 20.70 13.71 4.36
CA ILE A 502 21.17 14.69 5.32
C ILE A 502 20.12 15.76 5.61
N GLY A 503 20.28 16.44 6.75
CA GLY A 503 19.51 17.63 7.06
C GLY A 503 19.98 18.34 8.31
N VAL A 504 19.27 19.42 8.63
CA VAL A 504 19.52 20.27 9.78
C VAL A 504 18.26 20.35 10.61
N LYS A 505 18.39 20.14 11.92
CA LYS A 505 17.30 20.23 12.88
C LYS A 505 17.67 21.17 14.01
N LEU A 506 16.73 22.01 14.39
CA LEU A 506 16.75 22.86 15.57
C LEU A 506 15.68 22.32 16.52
N TRP A 507 16.02 22.01 17.77
CA TRP A 507 15.07 21.43 18.74
C TRP A 507 15.26 22.02 20.14
N GLN A 508 14.18 22.55 20.74
CA GLN A 508 14.18 22.99 22.14
C GLN A 508 12.75 23.18 22.69
N PRO A 509 12.47 22.84 23.97
CA PRO A 509 11.18 23.14 24.61
C PRO A 509 10.86 24.65 24.61
N ALA A 510 9.59 24.98 24.34
CA ALA A 510 9.05 26.27 23.88
C ALA A 510 9.11 27.50 24.83
N SER A 511 10.24 27.83 25.47
CA SER A 511 10.33 29.02 26.35
C SER A 511 10.99 30.26 25.75
N GLU A 512 11.71 30.18 24.62
CA GLU A 512 12.43 31.34 24.03
C GLU A 512 12.55 31.28 22.50
N GLN A 513 12.52 32.45 21.83
CA GLN A 513 12.79 32.55 20.39
C GLN A 513 14.27 32.24 20.10
N ARG A 514 14.53 31.36 19.14
CA ARG A 514 15.89 30.97 18.76
C ARG A 514 16.03 30.83 17.26
N THR A 515 17.23 31.09 16.76
CA THR A 515 17.53 31.05 15.33
C THR A 515 18.90 30.44 15.10
N VAL A 516 18.98 29.56 14.12
CA VAL A 516 20.22 29.02 13.56
C VAL A 516 20.30 29.43 12.10
N GLU A 517 21.47 29.88 11.68
CA GLU A 517 21.75 30.24 10.30
C GLU A 517 22.92 29.40 9.78
N VAL A 518 22.70 28.68 8.68
CA VAL A 518 23.71 27.88 7.99
C VAL A 518 24.16 28.66 6.77
N ASP A 519 25.43 29.06 6.79
CA ASP A 519 26.08 29.82 5.72
C ASP A 519 26.58 28.89 4.61
N GLU A 520 26.99 27.67 4.99
CA GLU A 520 27.62 26.74 4.06
C GLU A 520 27.36 25.29 4.47
N VAL A 521 27.11 24.44 3.48
CA VAL A 521 26.99 22.98 3.59
C VAL A 521 28.07 22.35 2.73
N ARG A 522 28.84 21.43 3.31
CA ARG A 522 29.83 20.61 2.60
C ARG A 522 29.61 19.14 2.88
N VAL A 523 29.48 18.38 1.81
CA VAL A 523 29.35 16.92 1.86
C VAL A 523 30.39 16.32 0.93
N GLY A 524 31.17 15.38 1.42
CA GLY A 524 32.22 14.73 0.65
C GLY A 524 32.35 13.26 1.01
N ARG A 525 33.20 12.54 0.27
CA ARG A 525 33.44 11.13 0.57
C ARG A 525 34.26 11.02 1.86
N ASN A 526 33.92 10.07 2.71
CA ASN A 526 34.57 9.88 4.01
C ASN A 526 36.09 9.64 3.88
N LYS A 527 36.55 9.04 2.76
CA LYS A 527 37.99 8.91 2.45
C LYS A 527 38.75 10.25 2.37
N GLN A 528 38.07 11.36 2.11
CA GLN A 528 38.64 12.71 2.02
C GLN A 528 38.50 13.48 3.34
N LEU A 529 37.86 12.90 4.36
CA LEU A 529 37.57 13.57 5.63
C LEU A 529 38.84 14.07 6.32
N GLY A 530 39.91 13.27 6.32
CA GLY A 530 41.18 13.62 6.97
C GLY A 530 41.83 14.87 6.40
N GLU A 531 41.83 15.02 5.07
CA GLU A 531 42.35 16.22 4.39
C GLU A 531 41.46 17.44 4.68
N PHE A 532 40.13 17.26 4.61
CA PHE A 532 39.19 18.35 4.83
C PHE A 532 39.23 18.88 6.28
N ILE A 533 39.25 18.00 7.29
CA ILE A 533 39.29 18.37 8.71
C ILE A 533 40.53 19.20 9.05
N GLN A 534 41.67 18.97 8.39
CA GLN A 534 42.89 19.76 8.60
C GLN A 534 42.74 21.23 8.14
N THR A 535 41.78 21.52 7.25
CA THR A 535 41.48 22.89 6.82
C THR A 535 40.58 23.65 7.80
N LEU A 536 40.01 22.96 8.80
CA LEU A 536 39.06 23.54 9.74
C LEU A 536 39.76 24.17 10.97
N PRO A 537 39.17 25.23 11.55
CA PRO A 537 39.69 25.85 12.76
C PRO A 537 39.69 24.88 13.96
N ASN A 538 40.66 25.08 14.85
CA ASN A 538 40.79 24.34 16.11
C ASN A 538 40.05 25.08 17.23
N TYR A 539 39.01 24.47 17.81
CA TYR A 539 38.27 25.04 18.95
C TYR A 539 38.85 24.55 20.29
N SER A 540 38.90 25.41 21.30
CA SER A 540 39.53 25.15 22.61
C SER A 540 38.95 23.91 23.33
N VAL A 541 39.82 23.01 23.82
CA VAL A 541 39.46 21.83 24.63
C VAL A 541 40.10 21.95 26.00
N THR A 542 39.30 21.80 27.06
CA THR A 542 39.75 21.75 28.45
C THR A 542 39.60 20.33 28.99
N GLN A 543 40.66 19.54 28.79
CA GLN A 543 40.92 18.19 29.31
C GLN A 543 40.03 17.03 28.81
N THR A 544 40.71 15.92 28.51
CA THR A 544 40.17 14.58 28.20
C THR A 544 39.51 13.95 29.43
N ILE A 545 38.29 13.47 29.28
CA ILE A 545 37.63 12.58 30.26
C ILE A 545 37.98 11.14 29.84
N PRO A 546 38.34 10.23 30.76
CA PRO A 546 38.56 8.83 30.41
C PRO A 546 37.27 8.24 29.79
N SER A 547 37.43 7.56 28.66
CA SER A 547 36.35 6.95 27.88
C SER A 547 35.33 6.24 28.80
N PRO A 548 34.01 6.43 28.58
CA PRO A 548 33.06 5.49 29.14
C PRO A 548 33.37 4.12 28.55
N LEU A 549 33.53 3.13 29.43
CA LEU A 549 33.63 1.72 29.07
C LEU A 549 32.58 1.40 28.01
N LEU A 550 33.02 0.83 26.89
CA LEU A 550 32.16 0.10 25.96
C LEU A 550 31.31 -0.86 26.79
N VAL A 551 30.04 -0.50 27.00
CA VAL A 551 29.04 -1.50 27.33
C VAL A 551 28.81 -2.25 26.03
N GLU A 552 29.57 -3.32 25.83
CA GLU A 552 29.12 -4.41 24.98
C GLU A 552 27.76 -4.83 25.55
N LYS A 553 26.67 -4.37 24.91
CA LYS A 553 25.38 -5.03 25.06
C LYS A 553 25.64 -6.46 24.60
N ILE A 554 25.62 -7.37 25.56
CA ILE A 554 25.58 -8.81 25.35
C ILE A 554 24.49 -9.05 24.32
N VAL A 555 24.90 -9.40 23.10
CA VAL A 555 24.02 -9.99 22.10
C VAL A 555 23.43 -11.23 22.77
N PRO A 556 22.10 -11.34 22.95
CA PRO A 556 21.52 -12.58 23.45
C PRO A 556 21.98 -13.67 22.51
N ASN A 557 22.67 -14.67 23.07
CA ASN A 557 23.06 -15.86 22.34
C ASN A 557 21.89 -16.31 21.48
N LYS A 558 22.18 -16.48 20.19
CA LYS A 558 21.37 -17.19 19.22
C LYS A 558 20.90 -18.48 19.88
N ILE A 559 19.66 -18.50 20.38
CA ILE A 559 19.01 -19.73 20.78
C ILE A 559 18.78 -20.48 19.48
N THR A 560 19.72 -21.35 19.16
CA THR A 560 19.47 -22.48 18.26
C THR A 560 18.33 -23.26 18.89
N SER A 561 17.12 -23.09 18.33
CA SER A 561 16.01 -24.00 18.58
C SER A 561 16.39 -25.35 17.98
N SER A 562 17.04 -26.19 18.79
CA SER A 562 17.00 -27.62 18.58
C SER A 562 15.53 -28.03 18.72
N VAL A 563 14.88 -28.26 17.59
CA VAL A 563 13.58 -28.94 17.54
C VAL A 563 13.83 -30.35 18.07
N GLN A 564 13.65 -30.55 19.37
CA GLN A 564 13.41 -31.88 19.90
C GLN A 564 12.00 -32.26 19.46
N LYS A 565 11.96 -33.22 18.53
CA LYS A 565 10.76 -34.00 18.23
C LYS A 565 10.37 -34.72 19.52
N VAL A 566 9.43 -34.15 20.27
CA VAL A 566 8.73 -34.89 21.31
C VAL A 566 7.79 -35.85 20.57
N GLU A 567 8.17 -37.12 20.54
CA GLU A 567 7.23 -38.19 20.22
C GLU A 567 6.11 -38.17 21.27
N VAL A 568 4.90 -37.84 20.82
CA VAL A 568 3.69 -37.93 21.65
C VAL A 568 3.43 -39.42 21.87
N GLU A 569 3.56 -39.85 23.12
CA GLU A 569 3.05 -41.15 23.58
C GLU A 569 1.56 -41.26 23.21
N LYS A 570 1.24 -42.25 22.36
CA LYS A 570 -0.14 -42.64 22.08
C LYS A 570 -0.70 -43.33 23.33
N GLU A 571 -1.43 -42.60 24.16
CA GLU A 571 -2.39 -43.23 25.06
C GLU A 571 -3.42 -43.98 24.21
N ASN A 572 -3.41 -45.31 24.28
CA ASN A 572 -4.42 -46.17 23.68
C ASN A 572 -5.73 -46.01 24.46
N PHE A 573 -6.49 -44.95 24.17
CA PHE A 573 -7.86 -44.80 24.64
C PHE A 573 -8.73 -45.76 23.82
N THR A 574 -9.19 -46.86 24.44
CA THR A 574 -10.26 -47.68 23.85
C THR A 574 -11.54 -46.84 23.79
N PRO A 575 -12.11 -46.56 22.60
CA PRO A 575 -13.30 -45.72 22.48
C PRO A 575 -14.46 -46.32 23.28
N VAL A 576 -15.08 -45.52 24.14
CA VAL A 576 -16.37 -45.87 24.74
C VAL A 576 -17.44 -45.58 23.69
N VAL A 577 -18.20 -46.60 23.29
CA VAL A 577 -19.31 -46.43 22.35
C VAL A 577 -20.32 -45.46 22.94
N ILE A 578 -20.73 -44.45 22.15
CA ILE A 578 -21.76 -43.48 22.53
C ILE A 578 -23.08 -43.94 21.90
N PRO A 579 -24.01 -44.55 22.66
CA PRO A 579 -25.28 -44.99 22.10
C PRO A 579 -26.21 -43.81 21.80
N LEU A 580 -26.87 -43.83 20.63
CA LEU A 580 -28.03 -42.97 20.33
C LEU A 580 -29.38 -43.68 20.57
N VAL A 581 -29.32 -44.94 21.00
CA VAL A 581 -30.47 -45.76 21.39
C VAL A 581 -30.14 -46.44 22.72
N ASP A 582 -31.00 -46.27 23.72
CA ASP A 582 -30.82 -46.92 25.02
C ASP A 582 -31.05 -48.44 24.93
N PRO A 583 -30.66 -49.23 25.96
CA PRO A 583 -30.93 -50.68 25.97
C PRO A 583 -32.42 -51.08 25.88
N SER A 584 -33.34 -50.13 26.07
CA SER A 584 -34.79 -50.32 25.98
C SER A 584 -35.35 -49.94 24.60
N GLY A 585 -34.51 -49.48 23.67
CA GLY A 585 -34.91 -49.08 22.31
C GLY A 585 -35.31 -47.61 22.16
N ASN A 586 -35.17 -46.76 23.19
CA ASN A 586 -35.51 -45.34 23.11
C ASN A 586 -34.37 -44.51 22.54
N PHE A 587 -34.70 -43.49 21.76
CA PHE A 587 -33.75 -42.53 21.22
C PHE A 587 -33.15 -41.63 22.30
N ILE A 588 -31.81 -41.50 22.30
CA ILE A 588 -31.07 -40.58 23.17
C ILE A 588 -30.30 -39.59 22.30
N ASN A 589 -30.45 -38.30 22.58
CA ASN A 589 -29.67 -37.23 21.94
C ASN A 589 -28.28 -37.15 22.55
N TYR A 590 -27.27 -36.92 21.71
CA TYR A 590 -25.95 -36.47 22.18
C TYR A 590 -25.91 -34.95 22.13
N GLN A 591 -25.68 -34.29 23.27
CA GLN A 591 -25.65 -32.83 23.34
C GLN A 591 -24.46 -32.35 24.18
N MET A 592 -23.77 -31.34 23.65
CA MET A 592 -22.74 -30.58 24.36
C MET A 592 -22.96 -29.09 24.15
N THR A 593 -23.06 -28.33 25.24
CA THR A 593 -23.22 -26.87 25.23
C THR A 593 -22.14 -26.15 26.06
N HIS A 594 -21.30 -26.92 26.75
CA HIS A 594 -20.16 -26.43 27.52
C HIS A 594 -19.07 -27.51 27.53
N PHE A 595 -17.85 -27.15 27.15
CA PHE A 595 -16.72 -28.07 27.02
C PHE A 595 -15.69 -27.79 28.10
N THR A 596 -15.47 -28.75 28.99
CA THR A 596 -14.42 -28.68 30.03
C THR A 596 -13.13 -29.39 29.61
N GLN A 597 -13.22 -30.31 28.64
CA GLN A 597 -12.10 -31.04 28.07
C GLN A 597 -12.40 -31.40 26.60
N ALA A 598 -11.36 -31.63 25.80
CA ALA A 598 -11.51 -31.95 24.38
C ALA A 598 -12.05 -33.38 24.15
N ALA A 599 -11.67 -34.35 24.98
CA ALA A 599 -12.19 -35.71 24.89
C ALA A 599 -13.72 -35.73 25.11
N PRO A 600 -14.50 -36.48 24.31
CA PRO A 600 -14.09 -37.55 23.39
C PRO A 600 -13.78 -37.13 21.95
N TRP A 601 -13.60 -35.83 21.66
CA TRP A 601 -13.14 -35.39 20.34
C TRP A 601 -11.66 -35.70 20.14
N VAL A 602 -11.31 -36.12 18.93
CA VAL A 602 -9.95 -36.52 18.55
C VAL A 602 -9.54 -35.76 17.30
N SER A 603 -8.36 -35.14 17.33
CA SER A 603 -7.75 -34.55 16.14
C SER A 603 -7.21 -35.65 15.23
N ARG A 604 -7.63 -35.65 13.96
CA ARG A 604 -7.04 -36.48 12.90
C ARG A 604 -5.86 -35.76 12.25
N TYR A 605 -5.99 -34.44 12.10
CA TYR A 605 -4.93 -33.51 11.77
C TYR A 605 -5.40 -32.09 12.12
N GLY A 606 -4.46 -31.17 12.35
CA GLY A 606 -4.75 -29.84 12.85
C GLY A 606 -4.80 -29.78 14.39
N ASN A 607 -5.15 -28.61 14.90
CA ASN A 607 -5.26 -28.31 16.33
C ASN A 607 -6.64 -28.70 16.87
N LEU A 608 -6.64 -29.15 18.12
CA LEU A 608 -7.82 -29.40 18.94
C LEU A 608 -7.53 -28.92 20.36
N GLY A 609 -8.42 -28.13 20.93
CA GLY A 609 -8.28 -27.63 22.30
C GLY A 609 -9.60 -27.13 22.84
N ILE A 610 -9.58 -26.60 24.06
CA ILE A 610 -10.70 -25.89 24.67
C ILE A 610 -10.31 -24.44 24.91
N PHE A 611 -11.18 -23.51 24.53
CA PHE A 611 -11.02 -22.10 24.83
C PHE A 611 -12.35 -21.53 25.29
N ASP A 612 -12.38 -20.91 26.47
CA ASP A 612 -13.57 -20.25 27.01
C ASP A 612 -14.82 -21.14 27.02
N GLY A 613 -14.65 -22.39 27.48
CA GLY A 613 -15.74 -23.37 27.54
C GLY A 613 -16.25 -23.88 26.18
N LYS A 614 -15.57 -23.56 25.08
CA LYS A 614 -15.91 -23.98 23.71
C LYS A 614 -14.85 -24.91 23.14
N LEU A 615 -15.25 -25.81 22.25
CA LEU A 615 -14.33 -26.71 21.54
C LEU A 615 -13.63 -25.93 20.43
N GLU A 616 -12.32 -25.78 20.48
CA GLU A 616 -11.54 -25.04 19.49
C GLU A 616 -10.83 -26.00 18.51
N THR A 617 -10.91 -25.72 17.21
CA THR A 617 -10.16 -26.45 16.18
C THR A 617 -9.63 -25.53 15.09
N GLY A 618 -8.49 -25.88 14.48
CA GLY A 618 -7.82 -25.03 13.51
C GLY A 618 -6.60 -25.66 12.83
N SER A 619 -5.94 -24.94 11.93
CA SER A 619 -4.74 -25.44 11.26
C SER A 619 -3.49 -25.20 12.12
N VAL A 620 -2.45 -26.02 11.93
CA VAL A 620 -1.20 -25.96 12.74
C VAL A 620 -0.19 -24.95 12.17
N VAL A 621 -0.31 -24.59 10.89
CA VAL A 621 0.59 -23.66 10.16
C VAL A 621 -0.23 -22.59 9.42
N ASP A 622 0.46 -21.52 8.98
CA ASP A 622 -0.09 -20.51 8.06
C ASP A 622 -0.56 -21.21 6.79
N LYS A 623 -1.88 -21.22 6.55
CA LYS A 623 -2.61 -21.98 5.50
C LYS A 623 -2.80 -23.45 5.84
N GLY A 624 -4.04 -23.96 5.73
CA GLY A 624 -4.27 -25.39 5.92
C GLY A 624 -5.70 -25.81 6.29
N ALA A 625 -5.80 -27.04 6.80
CA ALA A 625 -7.04 -27.69 7.20
C ALA A 625 -6.93 -28.28 8.61
N SER A 626 -8.06 -28.42 9.29
CA SER A 626 -8.20 -29.31 10.44
C SER A 626 -9.29 -30.35 10.19
N LEU A 627 -9.20 -31.48 10.89
CA LEU A 627 -10.31 -32.44 11.00
C LEU A 627 -10.29 -33.04 12.39
N ILE A 628 -11.37 -32.81 13.12
CA ILE A 628 -11.63 -33.43 14.42
C ILE A 628 -12.84 -34.37 14.30
N THR A 629 -12.82 -35.48 15.03
CA THR A 629 -13.90 -36.49 14.97
C THR A 629 -14.33 -36.91 16.36
N LEU A 630 -15.60 -37.26 16.53
CA LEU A 630 -16.15 -37.74 17.79
C LEU A 630 -15.88 -39.25 17.96
N SER A 631 -14.98 -39.61 18.88
CA SER A 631 -14.68 -41.02 19.19
C SER A 631 -15.89 -41.70 19.83
N GLY A 632 -16.21 -42.93 19.40
CA GLY A 632 -17.35 -43.69 19.91
C GLY A 632 -18.66 -43.53 19.11
N SER A 633 -18.64 -42.72 18.03
CA SER A 633 -19.79 -42.50 17.13
C SER A 633 -19.83 -43.42 15.91
N GLU A 634 -18.88 -44.35 15.78
CA GLU A 634 -18.61 -45.09 14.53
C GLU A 634 -19.75 -46.03 14.10
N GLN A 635 -20.62 -46.43 15.02
CA GLN A 635 -21.75 -47.33 14.76
C GLN A 635 -23.06 -46.60 14.43
N TRP A 636 -23.05 -45.27 14.35
CA TRP A 636 -24.29 -44.50 14.13
C TRP A 636 -24.83 -44.67 12.70
N THR A 637 -26.15 -44.86 12.60
CA THR A 637 -26.89 -45.05 11.34
C THR A 637 -27.65 -43.79 10.97
N ASN A 638 -28.76 -43.46 11.61
CA ASN A 638 -29.58 -42.33 11.17
C ASN A 638 -29.52 -41.21 12.20
N TYR A 639 -29.08 -40.04 11.78
CA TYR A 639 -28.91 -38.90 12.68
C TYR A 639 -28.91 -37.56 11.95
N GLU A 640 -29.18 -36.51 12.72
CA GLU A 640 -28.88 -35.13 12.35
C GLU A 640 -27.80 -34.62 13.29
N PHE A 641 -26.68 -34.17 12.72
CA PHE A 641 -25.58 -33.56 13.43
C PHE A 641 -25.60 -32.05 13.18
N ASN A 642 -25.87 -31.30 14.24
CA ASN A 642 -26.03 -29.86 14.25
C ASN A 642 -24.96 -29.22 15.14
N ILE A 643 -24.41 -28.09 14.69
CA ILE A 643 -23.52 -27.26 15.51
C ILE A 643 -23.90 -25.79 15.42
N VAL A 644 -23.57 -25.05 16.47
CA VAL A 644 -23.38 -23.60 16.45
C VAL A 644 -21.90 -23.33 16.69
N ALA A 645 -21.28 -22.48 15.87
CA ALA A 645 -19.87 -22.15 15.98
C ALA A 645 -19.64 -20.65 15.87
N ASP A 646 -18.70 -20.15 16.67
CA ASP A 646 -18.03 -18.88 16.39
C ASP A 646 -17.00 -19.12 15.29
N TRP A 647 -17.33 -18.62 14.10
CA TRP A 647 -16.50 -18.73 12.93
C TRP A 647 -15.44 -17.63 12.95
N HIS A 648 -14.35 -17.88 13.68
CA HIS A 648 -13.30 -16.90 13.91
C HIS A 648 -12.42 -16.66 12.68
N VAL A 649 -11.76 -17.69 12.14
CA VAL A 649 -10.81 -17.56 11.03
C VAL A 649 -10.95 -18.74 10.07
N GLY A 650 -11.11 -18.48 8.78
CA GLY A 650 -11.02 -19.51 7.73
C GLY A 650 -12.17 -19.47 6.71
N LYS A 651 -11.91 -19.96 5.50
CA LYS A 651 -12.85 -19.90 4.37
C LYS A 651 -14.03 -20.87 4.46
N SER A 652 -13.85 -22.04 5.07
CA SER A 652 -14.90 -23.07 5.15
C SER A 652 -14.91 -23.86 6.45
N LEU A 653 -16.14 -24.12 6.94
CA LEU A 653 -16.50 -25.06 7.99
C LEU A 653 -17.25 -26.24 7.38
N GLY A 654 -16.79 -27.46 7.61
CA GLY A 654 -17.38 -28.69 7.11
C GLY A 654 -17.91 -29.57 8.23
N LEU A 655 -19.14 -30.07 8.06
CA LEU A 655 -19.70 -31.13 8.90
C LEU A 655 -19.56 -32.46 8.19
N VAL A 656 -18.88 -33.39 8.86
CA VAL A 656 -18.59 -34.73 8.38
C VAL A 656 -19.58 -35.71 9.01
N ALA A 657 -20.16 -36.57 8.18
CA ALA A 657 -21.00 -37.69 8.56
C ALA A 657 -20.46 -38.97 7.91
N ARG A 658 -20.93 -40.14 8.38
CA ARG A 658 -20.48 -41.45 7.86
C ARG A 658 -18.96 -41.62 7.91
N TYR A 659 -18.30 -41.00 8.90
CA TYR A 659 -16.84 -41.06 9.01
C TYR A 659 -16.38 -42.45 9.43
N HIS A 660 -15.60 -43.10 8.57
CA HIS A 660 -14.83 -44.30 8.91
C HIS A 660 -13.35 -43.96 9.08
N ASP A 661 -12.80 -43.22 8.13
CA ASP A 661 -11.43 -42.73 8.13
C ASP A 661 -11.30 -41.49 7.23
N ILE A 662 -10.11 -40.92 7.13
CA ILE A 662 -9.84 -39.73 6.30
C ILE A 662 -10.04 -39.96 4.78
N LYS A 663 -10.22 -41.22 4.35
CA LYS A 663 -10.45 -41.61 2.96
C LYS A 663 -11.91 -41.97 2.69
N ASN A 664 -12.76 -42.08 3.72
CA ASN A 664 -14.12 -42.60 3.62
C ASN A 664 -15.07 -41.83 4.55
N TYR A 665 -15.78 -40.83 4.01
CA TYR A 665 -16.77 -40.04 4.73
C TYR A 665 -17.67 -39.23 3.78
N ALA A 666 -18.78 -38.69 4.28
CA ALA A 666 -19.62 -37.71 3.57
C ALA A 666 -19.61 -36.37 4.29
N ALA A 667 -19.84 -35.25 3.60
CA ALA A 667 -19.76 -33.93 4.22
C ALA A 667 -20.64 -32.86 3.57
N CYS A 668 -21.02 -31.89 4.41
CA CYS A 668 -21.58 -30.60 4.04
C CYS A 668 -20.54 -29.52 4.37
N SER A 669 -19.98 -28.86 3.35
CA SER A 669 -19.09 -27.71 3.50
C SER A 669 -19.90 -26.42 3.43
N TYR A 670 -19.79 -25.60 4.45
CA TYR A 670 -20.28 -24.24 4.50
C TYR A 670 -19.08 -23.35 4.22
N SER A 671 -19.18 -22.46 3.24
CA SER A 671 -18.12 -21.48 2.90
C SER A 671 -18.62 -20.08 3.10
N LEU A 672 -17.71 -19.16 3.45
CA LEU A 672 -18.01 -17.75 3.69
C LEU A 672 -19.23 -17.59 4.62
N TYR A 673 -19.14 -18.15 5.84
CA TYR A 673 -20.20 -18.00 6.86
C TYR A 673 -21.56 -18.59 6.46
N GLY A 674 -21.56 -19.52 5.51
CA GLY A 674 -22.77 -20.17 5.02
C GLY A 674 -23.41 -19.49 3.80
N THR A 675 -22.77 -18.48 3.21
CA THR A 675 -23.23 -17.91 1.93
C THR A 675 -23.23 -18.95 0.79
N TYR A 676 -22.36 -19.97 0.87
CA TYR A 676 -22.33 -21.10 -0.05
C TYR A 676 -22.29 -22.42 0.71
N VAL A 677 -23.11 -23.38 0.27
CA VAL A 677 -23.13 -24.75 0.82
C VAL A 677 -22.78 -25.74 -0.29
N ARG A 678 -21.93 -26.73 0.02
CA ARG A 678 -21.49 -27.78 -0.90
C ARG A 678 -21.66 -29.14 -0.23
N ALA A 679 -22.28 -30.08 -0.93
CA ALA A 679 -22.39 -31.48 -0.50
C ALA A 679 -21.42 -32.34 -1.30
N TYR A 680 -20.65 -33.20 -0.62
CA TYR A 680 -19.71 -34.11 -1.26
C TYR A 680 -19.48 -35.35 -0.42
N TYR A 681 -18.87 -36.37 -1.01
CA TYR A 681 -18.35 -37.52 -0.27
C TYR A 681 -16.92 -37.83 -0.70
N VAL A 682 -16.19 -38.53 0.16
CA VAL A 682 -14.85 -39.06 -0.10
C VAL A 682 -14.94 -40.57 0.02
N LEU A 683 -14.52 -41.29 -1.02
CA LEU A 683 -14.48 -42.75 -1.03
C LEU A 683 -13.11 -43.20 -1.54
N ASN A 684 -12.42 -44.04 -0.77
CA ASN A 684 -11.04 -44.45 -1.03
C ASN A 684 -10.07 -43.27 -1.28
N GLY A 685 -10.35 -42.11 -0.67
CA GLY A 685 -9.55 -40.89 -0.80
C GLY A 685 -9.89 -40.04 -2.02
N VAL A 686 -10.87 -40.44 -2.83
CA VAL A 686 -11.35 -39.65 -3.98
C VAL A 686 -12.57 -38.84 -3.54
N GLU A 687 -12.48 -37.52 -3.64
CA GLU A 687 -13.58 -36.59 -3.38
C GLU A 687 -14.51 -36.50 -4.61
N VAL A 688 -15.80 -36.67 -4.39
CA VAL A 688 -16.85 -36.54 -5.41
C VAL A 688 -17.89 -35.54 -4.92
N GLU A 689 -18.08 -34.48 -5.70
CA GLU A 689 -19.10 -33.48 -5.43
C GLU A 689 -20.49 -33.98 -5.84
N LEU A 690 -21.46 -33.80 -4.95
CA LEU A 690 -22.87 -34.09 -5.21
C LEU A 690 -23.59 -32.84 -5.75
N GLY A 691 -23.22 -31.66 -5.23
CA GLY A 691 -23.62 -30.36 -5.76
C GLY A 691 -23.40 -29.22 -4.77
N SER A 692 -23.72 -28.00 -5.22
CA SER A 692 -23.54 -26.76 -4.48
C SER A 692 -24.76 -25.85 -4.58
N SER A 693 -25.02 -25.06 -3.54
CA SER A 693 -26.08 -24.05 -3.55
C SER A 693 -25.68 -22.85 -4.43
N PRO A 694 -26.65 -22.11 -5.01
CA PRO A 694 -26.39 -20.73 -5.41
C PRO A 694 -26.03 -19.88 -4.19
N ARG A 695 -25.58 -18.63 -4.43
CA ARG A 695 -25.32 -17.67 -3.35
C ARG A 695 -26.59 -17.47 -2.53
N LEU A 696 -26.56 -17.88 -1.26
CA LEU A 696 -27.70 -17.72 -0.37
C LEU A 696 -27.78 -16.25 0.09
N PRO A 697 -28.98 -15.66 0.17
CA PRO A 697 -29.18 -14.33 0.72
C PRO A 697 -28.95 -14.38 2.23
N THR A 698 -27.70 -14.23 2.65
CA THR A 698 -27.34 -14.01 4.04
C THR A 698 -27.47 -12.51 4.32
N PRO A 699 -28.50 -12.04 5.04
CA PRO A 699 -28.68 -10.62 5.32
C PRO A 699 -27.57 -10.19 6.27
N TYR A 700 -26.55 -9.53 5.73
CA TYR A 700 -25.37 -8.99 6.41
C TYR A 700 -24.59 -9.99 7.27
N PHE A 701 -23.28 -9.94 7.11
CA PHE A 701 -22.32 -10.78 7.79
C PHE A 701 -22.41 -10.58 9.32
N MET A 702 -22.79 -11.64 10.06
CA MET A 702 -22.90 -11.62 11.53
C MET A 702 -22.39 -12.92 12.19
N PRO A 703 -21.07 -13.07 12.43
CA PRO A 703 -20.47 -14.17 13.19
C PRO A 703 -21.08 -14.51 14.57
N TRP A 704 -21.93 -13.64 15.13
CA TRP A 704 -22.61 -13.78 16.44
C TRP A 704 -24.11 -14.08 16.35
N GLN A 705 -24.73 -14.09 15.16
CA GLN A 705 -26.01 -14.79 15.05
C GLN A 705 -25.66 -16.26 15.24
N ASP A 706 -26.14 -16.88 16.33
CA ASP A 706 -25.96 -18.31 16.65
C ASP A 706 -26.63 -19.17 15.57
N ARG A 707 -26.04 -19.18 14.36
CA ARG A 707 -26.53 -19.91 13.21
C ARG A 707 -26.12 -21.35 13.36
N SER A 708 -27.10 -22.21 13.17
CA SER A 708 -26.84 -23.64 13.16
C SER A 708 -26.50 -24.09 11.75
N SER A 709 -25.41 -24.84 11.64
CA SER A 709 -25.10 -25.65 10.46
C SER A 709 -25.38 -27.09 10.80
N ALA A 710 -26.02 -27.84 9.90
CA ALA A 710 -26.35 -29.24 10.19
C ALA A 710 -26.25 -30.16 8.97
N ILE A 711 -25.79 -31.38 9.21
CA ILE A 711 -25.83 -32.48 8.25
C ILE A 711 -26.76 -33.56 8.78
N ARG A 712 -27.76 -33.95 7.97
CA ARG A 712 -28.68 -35.05 8.29
C ARG A 712 -28.42 -36.22 7.36
N VAL A 713 -28.29 -37.41 7.92
CA VAL A 713 -28.19 -38.68 7.18
C VAL A 713 -29.28 -39.66 7.62
N VAL A 714 -30.14 -40.07 6.69
CA VAL A 714 -31.22 -41.05 6.92
C VAL A 714 -31.23 -42.05 5.77
N GLY A 715 -31.01 -43.32 6.09
CA GLY A 715 -30.74 -44.34 5.09
C GLY A 715 -29.55 -43.93 4.22
N ASN A 716 -29.77 -43.82 2.91
CA ASN A 716 -28.78 -43.33 1.95
C ASN A 716 -28.95 -41.84 1.58
N LYS A 717 -29.81 -41.07 2.25
CA LYS A 717 -29.97 -39.64 1.95
C LYS A 717 -29.05 -38.79 2.83
N LEU A 718 -28.39 -37.80 2.22
CA LEU A 718 -27.64 -36.74 2.87
C LEU A 718 -28.34 -35.41 2.59
N THR A 719 -28.65 -34.67 3.66
CA THR A 719 -29.23 -33.33 3.60
C THR A 719 -28.30 -32.36 4.32
N CYS A 720 -27.97 -31.24 3.66
CA CYS A 720 -27.29 -30.11 4.29
C CYS A 720 -28.34 -29.07 4.69
N LEU A 721 -28.35 -28.69 5.97
CA LEU A 721 -29.29 -27.73 6.53
C LEU A 721 -28.56 -26.51 7.08
N MET A 722 -29.27 -25.39 7.12
CA MET A 722 -28.83 -24.16 7.78
C MET A 722 -30.02 -23.56 8.53
N ASN A 723 -29.85 -23.28 9.82
CA ASN A 723 -30.93 -22.79 10.69
C ASN A 723 -32.21 -23.66 10.64
N GLY A 724 -32.03 -24.97 10.44
CA GLY A 724 -33.13 -25.94 10.31
C GLY A 724 -33.77 -26.03 8.91
N GLU A 725 -33.42 -25.15 7.97
CA GLU A 725 -33.92 -25.20 6.59
C GLU A 725 -33.05 -26.11 5.71
N GLU A 726 -33.67 -26.92 4.86
CA GLU A 726 -32.96 -27.78 3.91
C GLU A 726 -32.42 -26.97 2.73
N ILE A 727 -31.10 -27.01 2.52
CA ILE A 727 -30.41 -26.30 1.44
C ILE A 727 -30.08 -27.25 0.28
N LEU A 728 -29.54 -28.42 0.60
CA LEU A 728 -29.13 -29.45 -0.37
C LEU A 728 -29.61 -30.81 0.10
N ASN A 729 -30.02 -31.68 -0.84
CA ASN A 729 -30.51 -33.02 -0.55
C ASN A 729 -30.09 -33.99 -1.67
N TYR A 730 -29.28 -35.01 -1.33
CA TYR A 730 -28.68 -35.94 -2.29
C TYR A 730 -28.65 -37.37 -1.76
N SER A 731 -28.48 -38.35 -2.66
CA SER A 731 -28.28 -39.75 -2.29
C SER A 731 -26.80 -40.13 -2.25
N LEU A 732 -26.38 -40.78 -1.16
CA LEU A 732 -25.04 -41.35 -0.96
C LEU A 732 -24.92 -42.73 -1.62
N PRO A 733 -23.68 -43.13 -1.99
CA PRO A 733 -23.40 -44.50 -2.42
C PRO A 733 -23.73 -45.51 -1.33
N ALA A 734 -24.13 -46.73 -1.72
CA ALA A 734 -24.53 -47.80 -0.80
C ALA A 734 -23.44 -48.25 0.20
N LEU A 735 -22.20 -47.81 0.02
CA LEU A 735 -21.03 -48.21 0.82
C LEU A 735 -20.93 -47.49 2.18
N LEU A 736 -21.69 -46.41 2.41
CA LEU A 736 -21.64 -45.59 3.63
C LEU A 736 -22.94 -45.71 4.45
N SER A 737 -23.18 -46.87 5.07
CA SER A 737 -24.41 -47.15 5.84
C SER A 737 -24.31 -46.88 7.34
N THR A 738 -23.09 -46.81 7.88
CA THR A 738 -22.77 -46.42 9.26
C THR A 738 -21.61 -45.41 9.25
N GLY A 739 -21.24 -44.86 10.41
CA GLY A 739 -20.04 -44.07 10.56
C GLY A 739 -20.24 -42.81 11.39
N GLY A 740 -19.14 -42.37 11.98
CA GLY A 740 -19.13 -41.29 12.97
C GLY A 740 -19.28 -39.90 12.38
N ILE A 741 -19.12 -38.90 13.25
CA ILE A 741 -19.19 -37.49 12.90
C ILE A 741 -17.86 -36.77 13.08
N GLY A 742 -17.69 -35.65 12.38
CA GLY A 742 -16.52 -34.80 12.52
C GLY A 742 -16.73 -33.37 12.04
N ILE A 743 -15.79 -32.51 12.40
CA ILE A 743 -15.76 -31.11 12.00
C ILE A 743 -14.45 -30.87 11.26
N LYS A 744 -14.56 -30.37 10.04
CA LYS A 744 -13.43 -30.06 9.16
C LYS A 744 -13.34 -28.55 8.97
N THR A 745 -12.16 -27.97 9.03
CA THR A 745 -11.94 -26.56 8.68
C THR A 745 -11.01 -26.48 7.49
N TRP A 746 -11.15 -25.45 6.65
CA TRP A 746 -10.24 -25.26 5.52
C TRP A 746 -10.11 -23.80 5.09
N ASP A 747 -8.86 -23.36 4.90
CA ASP A 747 -8.52 -22.11 4.22
C ASP A 747 -7.14 -22.22 3.55
N PRO A 748 -7.04 -21.99 2.23
CA PRO A 748 -5.78 -22.07 1.50
C PRO A 748 -4.91 -20.80 1.62
N ALA A 749 -5.45 -19.69 2.13
CA ALA A 749 -4.80 -18.39 2.18
C ALA A 749 -4.32 -18.00 3.59
N ILE A 750 -5.02 -18.44 4.65
CA ILE A 750 -4.69 -18.15 6.05
C ILE A 750 -4.87 -19.37 6.95
N SER A 751 -4.40 -19.30 8.21
CA SER A 751 -4.66 -20.34 9.21
C SER A 751 -6.14 -20.39 9.59
N THR A 752 -6.73 -21.57 9.78
CA THR A 752 -8.12 -21.67 10.25
C THR A 752 -8.20 -21.72 11.77
N LYS A 753 -9.24 -21.14 12.36
CA LYS A 753 -9.58 -21.21 13.79
C LYS A 753 -11.09 -21.10 13.97
N PHE A 754 -11.71 -22.10 14.58
CA PHE A 754 -13.15 -22.19 14.82
C PHE A 754 -13.41 -22.60 16.26
N ARG A 755 -14.46 -22.02 16.87
CA ARG A 755 -14.88 -22.39 18.23
C ARG A 755 -16.31 -22.88 18.20
N ILE A 756 -16.52 -24.14 18.55
CA ILE A 756 -17.84 -24.77 18.55
C ILE A 756 -18.50 -24.51 19.90
N LYS A 757 -19.60 -23.77 19.87
CA LYS A 757 -20.43 -23.42 21.02
C LYS A 757 -21.29 -24.60 21.45
N THR A 758 -22.00 -25.18 20.48
CA THR A 758 -22.92 -26.28 20.73
C THR A 758 -22.72 -27.39 19.71
N VAL A 759 -22.87 -28.62 20.18
CA VAL A 759 -23.01 -29.82 19.35
C VAL A 759 -24.28 -30.51 19.79
N LEU A 760 -25.16 -30.79 18.84
CA LEU A 760 -26.36 -31.58 19.05
C LEU A 760 -26.42 -32.67 17.98
N VAL A 761 -26.60 -33.91 18.39
CA VAL A 761 -26.85 -35.03 17.51
C VAL A 761 -28.16 -35.70 17.92
N GLU A 762 -29.10 -35.71 17.00
CA GLU A 762 -30.41 -36.33 17.20
C GLU A 762 -30.53 -37.59 16.35
N PRO A 763 -30.86 -38.76 16.92
CA PRO A 763 -31.20 -39.92 16.12
C PRO A 763 -32.47 -39.66 15.28
N LYS A 764 -32.51 -40.24 14.09
CA LYS A 764 -33.66 -40.12 13.17
C LYS A 764 -34.22 -41.51 12.82
N ALA A 765 -35.53 -41.61 12.70
CA ALA A 765 -36.16 -42.80 12.14
C ALA A 765 -35.85 -42.90 10.63
N ASN A 766 -35.84 -44.14 10.10
CA ASN A 766 -35.68 -44.41 8.67
C ASN A 766 -36.89 -43.93 7.85
#